data_AF-A0A0Q4X454-F1
#
_entry.id   AF-A0A0Q4X454-F1
#
_cell.length_a   1.000
_cell.length_b   1.000
_cell.length_c   1.000
_cell.angle_alpha   90.00
_cell.angle_beta   90.00
_cell.angle_gamma   90.00
#
_symmetry.space_group_name_H-M   'P 1'
#
loop_
_entity.id
_entity.type
_entity.pdbx_description
1 polymer ?
#
loop_
_entity_poly.entity_id
_entity_poly.type
_entity_poly.pdbx_seq_one_letter_code
_entity_poly.pdbx_strand_id
1 'polypeptide(L)'
;MATSITRYVREKGEIPLAWAGSTLDMNYLNFGDALSPVMIALLSGKPIRRAPMKSFAPRLSCVGTIGHGFANGEVWFWGTGCSNWANPSAPADEKKPFVPSPESHFTVTATRGPVSESLLSAKTLSHAVPYGDPVWLLPRFYKPTVKKRYKLGVILHLSELANREMEAVPRKEIARFRIPAELADDIHLITTVTELHVGALQSKIDEILSCERIVSTSLHGMVIAESYGIPCLYFAPSLSKDGLQSVELTPGGDVDLRIVDLYTGLGLPKIDVYNQPRPKPSDWPAIMKAIDKSWSPKTFDGDALINAFPVDLSPIAAAPGETIWEHKALTDLKLRHDVGELNRLDRKEFPGGAKVAAARFPDESPKGAPKAAARAVAEKTVSEPAGEDAAAKLEKKKSSVALLKRIKSTLPPGSVPLAWAASSQKFPYANFGDALSAVMVAAISGRVVRHAAFDSNSERLVAVGTIGHAISNGTVHMWGTGLDAQRRPGSPNPAPYQRPAGTEFHVHAVRGPKTGAVLRAQGITVPEIYGDPVYLLPKFWPMDHVAKTHEIGVIVHLTELASQDPAATVLDVMTRYGIPPERKGDIRIINTITERDAPSLRAKVEEIVSCRHILSTSLHGLVIAECYGIPSAWFATYGQGEGRELKLDDDEEKVDHRVRDFYLGAGVTRLNAFCLERRAKPEWDKAIDWIKATWRPLTYSPQALFEAFPLPKAVEFEATPWPVEPKVLKALKF
;
A
#
# COMPACT_ATOMS: atom_id res chain seq x y z
N MET A 1 -20.72 19.97 -28.42
CA MET A 1 -21.61 19.67 -27.28
C MET A 1 -20.83 19.82 -25.99
N ALA A 2 -21.45 20.23 -24.88
CA ALA A 2 -20.75 20.41 -23.61
C ALA A 2 -20.46 19.05 -22.94
N THR A 3 -19.20 18.84 -22.53
CA THR A 3 -18.79 17.63 -21.80
C THR A 3 -19.51 17.53 -20.46
N SER A 4 -19.57 16.33 -19.89
CA SER A 4 -20.07 16.05 -18.54
C SER A 4 -19.48 16.99 -17.47
N ILE A 5 -18.15 17.15 -17.46
CA ILE A 5 -17.46 18.03 -16.51
C ILE A 5 -17.79 19.52 -16.76
N THR A 6 -17.91 19.95 -18.02
CA THR A 6 -18.33 21.32 -18.35
C THR A 6 -19.75 21.58 -17.86
N ARG A 7 -20.67 20.63 -18.05
CA ARG A 7 -22.05 20.73 -17.55
C ARG A 7 -22.09 20.79 -16.03
N TYR A 8 -21.32 19.94 -15.34
CA TYR A 8 -21.18 19.99 -13.88
C TYR A 8 -20.75 21.38 -13.41
N VAL A 9 -19.68 21.94 -14.02
CA VAL A 9 -19.14 23.25 -13.64
C VAL A 9 -20.14 24.38 -13.90
N ARG A 10 -20.86 24.33 -15.03
CA ARG A 10 -21.92 25.31 -15.33
C ARG A 10 -23.09 25.24 -14.36
N GLU A 11 -23.48 24.04 -13.92
CA GLU A 11 -24.57 23.85 -12.95
C GLU A 11 -24.17 24.27 -11.54
N LYS A 12 -22.98 23.85 -11.07
CA LYS A 12 -22.54 24.08 -9.68
C LYS A 12 -21.82 25.40 -9.47
N GLY A 13 -21.28 26.01 -10.53
CA GLY A 13 -20.49 27.24 -10.46
C GLY A 13 -19.08 27.05 -9.88
N GLU A 14 -18.65 25.81 -9.62
CA GLU A 14 -17.35 25.45 -9.03
C GLU A 14 -16.74 24.25 -9.77
N ILE A 15 -15.41 24.12 -9.72
CA ILE A 15 -14.68 23.01 -10.37
C ILE A 15 -14.37 21.91 -9.36
N PRO A 16 -14.87 20.67 -9.55
CA PRO A 16 -14.49 19.54 -8.72
C PRO A 16 -13.07 19.09 -9.11
N LEU A 17 -12.09 19.34 -8.25
CA LEU A 17 -10.69 19.00 -8.47
C LEU A 17 -10.19 18.04 -7.39
N ALA A 18 -9.64 16.91 -7.82
CA ALA A 18 -8.86 16.02 -6.97
C ALA A 18 -7.36 16.20 -7.29
N TRP A 19 -6.56 16.40 -6.24
CA TRP A 19 -5.11 16.63 -6.34
C TRP A 19 -4.37 16.05 -5.12
N ALA A 20 -3.05 15.99 -5.09
CA ALA A 20 -2.31 15.55 -3.88
C ALA A 20 -2.18 16.70 -2.87
N GLY A 21 -3.23 16.92 -2.07
CA GLY A 21 -3.32 18.05 -1.13
C GLY A 21 -3.20 17.66 0.32
N SER A 22 -2.93 18.65 1.16
CA SER A 22 -2.64 18.47 2.58
C SER A 22 -3.87 18.04 3.37
N THR A 23 -3.71 17.04 4.24
CA THR A 23 -4.75 16.59 5.17
C THR A 23 -4.68 17.39 6.47
N LEU A 24 -5.66 17.22 7.36
CA LEU A 24 -5.60 17.81 8.71
C LEU A 24 -4.39 17.35 9.53
N ASP A 25 -3.80 16.20 9.20
CA ASP A 25 -2.59 15.68 9.84
C ASP A 25 -1.31 16.36 9.35
N MET A 26 -1.42 17.23 8.34
CA MET A 26 -0.30 17.92 7.71
C MET A 26 -0.36 19.43 8.02
N ASN A 27 0.79 19.98 8.42
CA ASN A 27 1.00 21.40 8.66
C ASN A 27 1.73 22.10 7.50
N TYR A 28 1.86 21.45 6.34
CA TYR A 28 2.65 21.93 5.21
C TYR A 28 1.99 21.57 3.86
N LEU A 29 2.35 22.26 2.78
CA LEU A 29 2.01 21.91 1.39
C LEU A 29 3.19 21.24 0.69
N ASN A 30 2.92 20.27 -0.19
CA ASN A 30 3.85 19.93 -1.25
C ASN A 30 3.73 20.99 -2.35
N PHE A 31 4.75 21.84 -2.50
CA PHE A 31 4.74 23.02 -3.36
C PHE A 31 4.20 22.72 -4.76
N GLY A 32 4.74 21.70 -5.43
CA GLY A 32 4.35 21.39 -6.81
C GLY A 32 2.92 20.91 -6.94
N ASP A 33 2.49 19.98 -6.09
CA ASP A 33 1.11 19.46 -6.13
C ASP A 33 0.09 20.53 -5.69
N ALA A 34 0.48 21.48 -4.82
CA ALA A 34 -0.36 22.60 -4.43
C ALA A 34 -0.59 23.63 -5.56
N LEU A 35 0.16 23.57 -6.66
CA LEU A 35 -0.11 24.37 -7.85
C LEU A 35 -1.28 23.81 -8.68
N SER A 36 -1.74 22.58 -8.44
CA SER A 36 -2.92 22.02 -9.13
C SER A 36 -4.16 22.94 -9.04
N PRO A 37 -4.67 23.30 -7.84
CA PRO A 37 -5.81 24.21 -7.74
C PRO A 37 -5.50 25.62 -8.26
N VAL A 38 -4.25 26.08 -8.16
CA VAL A 38 -3.81 27.39 -8.66
C VAL A 38 -3.95 27.45 -10.18
N MET A 39 -3.38 26.49 -10.91
CA MET A 39 -3.42 26.50 -12.38
C MET A 39 -4.85 26.42 -12.93
N ILE A 40 -5.72 25.63 -12.28
CA ILE A 40 -7.14 25.56 -12.66
C ILE A 40 -7.85 26.89 -12.40
N ALA A 41 -7.64 27.51 -11.23
CA ALA A 41 -8.25 28.80 -10.90
C ALA A 41 -7.76 29.92 -11.83
N LEU A 42 -6.47 29.91 -12.20
CA LEU A 42 -5.87 30.88 -13.13
C LEU A 42 -6.54 30.87 -14.51
N LEU A 43 -6.86 29.69 -15.05
CA LEU A 43 -7.44 29.56 -16.40
C LEU A 43 -8.96 29.60 -16.45
N SER A 44 -9.63 29.18 -15.40
CA SER A 44 -11.10 29.12 -15.37
C SER A 44 -11.75 30.31 -14.68
N GLY A 45 -11.04 31.00 -13.79
CA GLY A 45 -11.62 32.01 -12.92
C GLY A 45 -12.73 31.50 -11.99
N LYS A 46 -12.90 30.18 -11.85
CA LYS A 46 -13.93 29.55 -11.03
C LYS A 46 -13.39 29.12 -9.66
N PRO A 47 -14.23 29.13 -8.61
CA PRO A 47 -13.90 28.50 -7.34
C PRO A 47 -13.55 27.01 -7.50
N ILE A 48 -12.59 26.55 -6.71
CA ILE A 48 -12.17 25.14 -6.70
C ILE A 48 -12.81 24.41 -5.54
N ARG A 49 -13.57 23.37 -5.85
CA ARG A 49 -14.06 22.41 -4.88
C ARG A 49 -13.16 21.20 -4.84
N ARG A 50 -12.67 20.86 -3.66
CA ARG A 50 -11.94 19.62 -3.43
C ARG A 50 -12.85 18.41 -3.67
N ALA A 51 -12.37 17.46 -4.46
CA ALA A 51 -12.97 16.15 -4.66
C ALA A 51 -12.03 15.04 -4.17
N PRO A 52 -12.56 13.89 -3.68
CA PRO A 52 -11.75 12.71 -3.43
C PRO A 52 -11.13 12.16 -4.72
N MET A 53 -9.92 11.58 -4.64
CA MET A 53 -9.36 10.84 -5.78
C MET A 53 -10.18 9.60 -6.13
N LYS A 54 -10.86 9.01 -5.14
CA LYS A 54 -11.76 7.86 -5.28
C LYS A 54 -13.21 8.32 -5.07
N SER A 55 -13.92 8.57 -6.15
CA SER A 55 -15.29 9.10 -6.13
C SER A 55 -16.04 8.63 -7.37
N PHE A 56 -17.37 8.59 -7.32
CA PHE A 56 -18.20 8.39 -8.52
C PHE A 56 -18.56 9.71 -9.22
N ALA A 57 -18.30 10.85 -8.58
CA ALA A 57 -18.55 12.18 -9.15
C ALA A 57 -17.55 12.50 -10.28
N PRO A 58 -17.99 13.24 -11.32
CA PRO A 58 -17.08 13.83 -12.29
C PRO A 58 -16.07 14.73 -11.60
N ARG A 59 -14.79 14.57 -11.91
CA ARG A 59 -13.72 15.37 -11.33
C ARG A 59 -12.56 15.57 -12.27
N LEU A 60 -11.89 16.70 -12.09
CA LEU A 60 -10.68 17.08 -12.80
C LEU A 60 -9.45 16.64 -12.01
N SER A 61 -8.36 16.37 -12.75
CA SER A 61 -7.01 16.19 -12.24
C SER A 61 -6.06 17.09 -13.03
N CYS A 62 -5.12 17.71 -12.32
CA CYS A 62 -4.16 18.66 -12.86
C CYS A 62 -2.86 18.58 -12.07
N VAL A 63 -1.70 18.66 -12.73
CA VAL A 63 -0.35 18.72 -12.13
C VAL A 63 0.00 17.50 -11.24
N GLY A 64 1.30 17.19 -11.14
CA GLY A 64 1.78 16.11 -10.29
C GLY A 64 1.66 14.71 -10.90
N THR A 65 2.34 13.72 -10.28
CA THR A 65 2.34 12.33 -10.74
C THR A 65 1.29 11.52 -9.97
N ILE A 66 0.01 11.86 -10.16
CA ILE A 66 -1.09 11.38 -9.31
C ILE A 66 -2.15 10.57 -10.06
N GLY A 67 -2.05 10.43 -11.39
CA GLY A 67 -3.05 9.73 -12.19
C GLY A 67 -3.35 8.30 -11.71
N HIS A 68 -2.33 7.65 -11.14
CA HIS A 68 -2.43 6.30 -10.60
C HIS A 68 -3.30 6.19 -9.31
N GLY A 69 -3.56 7.31 -8.63
CA GLY A 69 -4.34 7.36 -7.38
C GLY A 69 -5.85 7.45 -7.60
N PHE A 70 -6.29 7.67 -8.84
CA PHE A 70 -7.71 7.82 -9.17
C PHE A 70 -8.40 6.47 -9.37
N ALA A 71 -9.63 6.37 -8.86
CA ALA A 71 -10.49 5.21 -9.10
C ALA A 71 -11.96 5.61 -9.08
N ASN A 72 -12.75 4.91 -9.90
CA ASN A 72 -14.20 5.02 -10.01
C ASN A 72 -14.65 6.35 -10.65
N GLY A 73 -15.85 6.31 -11.23
CA GLY A 73 -16.49 7.49 -11.80
C GLY A 73 -15.69 8.10 -12.95
N GLU A 74 -16.06 9.31 -13.30
CA GLU A 74 -15.45 10.02 -14.42
C GLU A 74 -14.30 10.92 -13.96
N VAL A 75 -13.15 10.80 -14.64
CA VAL A 75 -11.96 11.60 -14.34
C VAL A 75 -11.43 12.24 -15.62
N TRP A 76 -11.30 13.55 -15.58
CA TRP A 76 -10.71 14.35 -16.65
C TRP A 76 -9.26 14.66 -16.29
N PHE A 77 -8.31 14.27 -17.15
CA PHE A 77 -6.89 14.55 -16.95
C PHE A 77 -6.43 15.67 -17.86
N TRP A 78 -5.89 16.73 -17.25
CA TRP A 78 -5.27 17.85 -17.96
C TRP A 78 -3.87 18.11 -17.41
N GLY A 79 -2.86 17.65 -18.18
CA GLY A 79 -1.44 17.78 -17.85
C GLY A 79 -0.98 16.95 -16.64
N THR A 80 -1.80 16.00 -16.19
CA THR A 80 -1.48 15.12 -15.07
C THR A 80 -0.45 14.07 -15.48
N GLY A 81 0.51 13.78 -14.59
CA GLY A 81 1.43 12.66 -14.70
C GLY A 81 0.86 11.38 -14.07
N CYS A 82 1.26 10.21 -14.57
CA CYS A 82 0.90 8.91 -14.03
C CYS A 82 2.16 8.11 -13.68
N SER A 83 2.06 7.26 -12.64
CA SER A 83 3.09 6.29 -12.33
C SER A 83 2.67 4.95 -12.91
N ASN A 84 3.63 4.16 -13.38
CA ASN A 84 3.41 2.75 -13.69
C ASN A 84 3.10 1.91 -12.43
N TRP A 85 3.16 2.49 -11.24
CA TRP A 85 2.83 1.84 -9.98
C TRP A 85 1.60 2.47 -9.32
N ALA A 86 0.67 1.67 -8.81
CA ALA A 86 -0.47 2.12 -8.00
C ALA A 86 -0.04 2.63 -6.62
N ASN A 87 1.16 2.26 -6.17
CA ASN A 87 1.76 2.61 -4.90
C ASN A 87 3.25 2.98 -5.10
N PRO A 88 3.57 4.08 -5.79
CA PRO A 88 4.93 4.41 -6.19
C PRO A 88 5.89 4.63 -5.01
N SER A 89 5.35 4.95 -3.83
CA SER A 89 6.10 5.11 -2.58
C SER A 89 6.43 3.80 -1.87
N ALA A 90 5.91 2.66 -2.34
CA ALA A 90 6.20 1.36 -1.76
C ALA A 90 7.63 0.89 -2.10
N PRO A 91 8.23 0.02 -1.26
CA PRO A 91 9.45 -0.71 -1.59
C PRO A 91 9.37 -1.39 -2.96
N ALA A 92 10.50 -1.51 -3.67
CA ALA A 92 10.52 -1.96 -5.06
C ALA A 92 9.85 -3.34 -5.28
N ASP A 93 9.94 -4.21 -4.30
CA ASP A 93 9.34 -5.54 -4.27
C ASP A 93 7.85 -5.55 -3.89
N GLU A 94 7.34 -4.46 -3.34
CA GLU A 94 5.93 -4.25 -3.01
C GLU A 94 5.22 -3.32 -4.02
N LYS A 95 5.95 -2.75 -4.98
CA LYS A 95 5.37 -1.92 -6.04
C LYS A 95 4.41 -2.75 -6.88
N LYS A 96 3.19 -2.24 -7.00
CA LYS A 96 2.07 -2.85 -7.70
C LYS A 96 1.85 -2.10 -8.99
N PRO A 97 1.81 -2.77 -10.16
CA PRO A 97 1.51 -2.10 -11.41
C PRO A 97 0.20 -1.32 -11.31
N PHE A 98 0.20 -0.09 -11.81
CA PHE A 98 -1.00 0.70 -11.95
C PHE A 98 -1.88 0.09 -13.05
N VAL A 99 -3.13 -0.19 -12.68
CA VAL A 99 -4.19 -0.57 -13.62
C VAL A 99 -5.43 0.23 -13.21
N PRO A 100 -6.03 1.03 -14.11
CA PRO A 100 -7.26 1.75 -13.83
C PRO A 100 -8.36 0.82 -13.30
N SER A 101 -9.13 1.26 -12.31
CA SER A 101 -10.29 0.50 -11.82
C SER A 101 -11.33 0.34 -12.95
N PRO A 102 -11.98 -0.82 -13.11
CA PRO A 102 -13.00 -1.05 -14.16
C PRO A 102 -14.17 -0.06 -14.13
N GLU A 103 -14.45 0.54 -12.98
CA GLU A 103 -15.51 1.53 -12.79
C GLU A 103 -15.04 2.97 -13.10
N SER A 104 -13.79 3.15 -13.52
CA SER A 104 -13.23 4.45 -13.85
C SER A 104 -13.41 4.73 -15.34
N HIS A 105 -13.92 5.91 -15.64
CA HIS A 105 -14.05 6.45 -16.98
C HIS A 105 -13.05 7.60 -17.10
N PHE A 106 -11.87 7.29 -17.63
CA PHE A 106 -10.80 8.26 -17.79
C PHE A 106 -10.90 8.95 -19.14
N THR A 107 -11.01 10.27 -19.09
CA THR A 107 -10.94 11.13 -20.27
C THR A 107 -9.66 11.94 -20.19
N VAL A 108 -8.74 11.69 -21.13
CA VAL A 108 -7.48 12.39 -21.22
C VAL A 108 -7.65 13.53 -22.22
N THR A 109 -7.50 14.78 -21.78
CA THR A 109 -7.45 15.93 -22.69
C THR A 109 -6.04 16.45 -22.86
N ALA A 110 -5.18 16.27 -21.85
CA ALA A 110 -3.74 16.42 -21.94
C ALA A 110 -3.05 15.59 -20.86
N THR A 111 -1.82 15.14 -21.09
CA THR A 111 -0.96 14.55 -20.06
C THR A 111 0.37 15.28 -19.99
N ARG A 112 1.16 15.02 -18.95
CA ARG A 112 2.53 15.55 -18.90
C ARG A 112 3.39 15.09 -20.09
N GLY A 113 3.16 13.86 -20.55
CA GLY A 113 3.88 13.26 -21.66
C GLY A 113 3.33 11.89 -22.07
N PRO A 114 4.05 11.19 -22.98
CA PRO A 114 3.58 9.96 -23.61
C PRO A 114 3.53 8.76 -22.65
N VAL A 115 4.35 8.73 -21.60
CA VAL A 115 4.28 7.64 -20.61
C VAL A 115 2.94 7.74 -19.87
N SER A 116 2.59 8.93 -19.41
CA SER A 116 1.33 9.15 -18.71
C SER A 116 0.12 8.90 -19.58
N GLU A 117 0.16 9.29 -20.86
CA GLU A 117 -0.91 9.00 -21.81
C GLU A 117 -1.09 7.48 -21.97
N SER A 118 0.00 6.74 -22.19
CA SER A 118 -0.07 5.28 -22.38
C SER A 118 -0.71 4.55 -21.19
N LEU A 119 -0.52 5.06 -19.98
CA LEU A 119 -1.05 4.49 -18.74
C LEU A 119 -2.52 4.85 -18.50
N LEU A 120 -2.96 6.03 -18.94
CA LEU A 120 -4.30 6.56 -18.66
C LEU A 120 -5.32 6.29 -19.79
N SER A 121 -4.87 6.13 -21.03
CA SER A 121 -5.73 6.14 -22.23
C SER A 121 -6.20 4.77 -22.72
N ALA A 122 -6.14 3.70 -21.92
CA ALA A 122 -6.27 2.31 -22.36
C ALA A 122 -7.56 1.87 -23.11
N LYS A 123 -8.55 2.75 -23.36
CA LYS A 123 -9.78 2.40 -24.11
C LYS A 123 -10.42 3.45 -25.03
N THR A 124 -10.00 4.72 -25.06
CA THR A 124 -10.74 5.74 -25.84
C THR A 124 -9.91 7.00 -26.11
N LEU A 125 -9.23 7.06 -27.26
CA LEU A 125 -8.94 8.33 -27.94
C LEU A 125 -9.03 8.10 -29.44
N SER A 126 -9.79 8.95 -30.13
CA SER A 126 -9.83 8.99 -31.59
C SER A 126 -8.73 9.90 -32.17
N HIS A 127 -8.03 10.68 -31.33
CA HIS A 127 -7.02 11.67 -31.73
C HIS A 127 -5.91 11.84 -30.67
N ALA A 128 -4.72 12.27 -31.10
CA ALA A 128 -3.60 12.62 -30.23
C ALA A 128 -3.92 13.83 -29.33
N VAL A 129 -3.46 13.79 -28.07
CA VAL A 129 -3.61 14.89 -27.10
C VAL A 129 -2.31 15.69 -26.95
N PRO A 130 -2.36 16.99 -26.61
CA PRO A 130 -1.15 17.74 -26.31
C PRO A 130 -0.48 17.26 -25.01
N TYR A 131 0.83 17.45 -24.95
CA TYR A 131 1.64 17.14 -23.77
C TYR A 131 2.14 18.39 -23.07
N GLY A 132 2.22 18.34 -21.75
CA GLY A 132 2.77 19.43 -20.95
C GLY A 132 2.38 19.37 -19.49
N ASP A 133 3.26 19.86 -18.63
CA ASP A 133 2.89 20.20 -17.25
C ASP A 133 2.21 21.58 -17.24
N PRO A 134 0.99 21.73 -16.69
CA PRO A 134 0.27 23.00 -16.63
C PRO A 134 1.03 24.13 -15.97
N VAL A 135 1.95 23.83 -15.03
CA VAL A 135 2.77 24.83 -14.36
C VAL A 135 3.66 25.59 -15.35
N TRP A 136 3.92 25.05 -16.55
CA TRP A 136 4.63 25.78 -17.61
C TRP A 136 3.89 27.03 -18.10
N LEU A 137 2.58 27.11 -17.87
CA LEU A 137 1.77 28.30 -18.19
C LEU A 137 1.87 29.39 -17.13
N LEU A 138 2.41 29.09 -15.95
CA LEU A 138 2.47 30.03 -14.82
C LEU A 138 3.18 31.35 -15.14
N PRO A 139 4.28 31.39 -15.93
CA PRO A 139 4.86 32.64 -16.39
C PRO A 139 3.89 33.52 -17.17
N ARG A 140 2.80 33.03 -17.78
CA ARG A 140 1.81 33.91 -18.42
C ARG A 140 1.03 34.77 -17.41
N PHE A 141 0.99 34.35 -16.14
CA PHE A 141 0.24 34.99 -15.06
C PHE A 141 1.13 35.70 -14.05
N TYR A 142 2.34 35.18 -13.82
CA TYR A 142 3.26 35.72 -12.83
C TYR A 142 4.67 35.86 -13.42
N LYS A 143 5.10 37.11 -13.64
CA LYS A 143 6.45 37.47 -14.12
C LYS A 143 7.05 38.54 -13.21
N PRO A 144 7.38 38.21 -11.95
CA PRO A 144 7.95 39.18 -11.04
C PRO A 144 9.35 39.59 -11.50
N THR A 145 9.76 40.80 -11.14
CA THR A 145 11.18 41.20 -11.22
C THR A 145 11.86 40.82 -9.92
N VAL A 146 12.59 39.70 -9.92
CA VAL A 146 13.28 39.19 -8.72
C VAL A 146 14.78 39.44 -8.84
N LYS A 147 15.37 40.05 -7.80
CA LYS A 147 16.83 40.22 -7.70
C LYS A 147 17.49 38.85 -7.51
N LYS A 148 18.48 38.53 -8.35
CA LYS A 148 19.31 37.33 -8.17
C LYS A 148 20.12 37.43 -6.88
N ARG A 149 20.08 36.36 -6.07
CA ARG A 149 20.73 36.25 -4.76
C ARG A 149 21.76 35.13 -4.73
N TYR A 150 21.49 34.02 -5.44
CA TYR A 150 22.30 32.81 -5.39
C TYR A 150 22.79 32.43 -6.78
N LYS A 151 24.05 32.02 -6.88
CA LYS A 151 24.64 31.52 -8.13
C LYS A 151 24.05 30.17 -8.54
N LEU A 152 23.66 29.36 -7.56
CA LEU A 152 23.04 28.05 -7.77
C LEU A 152 21.96 27.77 -6.71
N GLY A 153 20.75 27.46 -7.16
CA GLY A 153 19.72 26.82 -6.36
C GLY A 153 19.73 25.31 -6.54
N VAL A 154 19.58 24.57 -5.44
CA VAL A 154 19.52 23.11 -5.42
C VAL A 154 18.16 22.71 -4.87
N ILE A 155 17.26 22.23 -5.72
CA ILE A 155 15.89 21.86 -5.31
C ILE A 155 15.82 20.36 -5.01
N LEU A 156 15.54 20.01 -3.76
CA LEU A 156 15.52 18.63 -3.29
C LEU A 156 14.12 18.01 -3.43
N HIS A 157 14.06 16.74 -3.79
CA HIS A 157 12.82 15.98 -3.70
C HIS A 157 12.48 15.65 -2.23
N LEU A 158 11.19 15.58 -1.88
CA LEU A 158 10.72 15.29 -0.51
C LEU A 158 11.34 14.04 0.13
N SER A 159 11.69 13.03 -0.65
CA SER A 159 12.32 11.80 -0.15
C SER A 159 13.75 12.00 0.35
N GLU A 160 14.41 13.09 -0.05
CA GLU A 160 15.80 13.41 0.29
C GLU A 160 15.91 14.37 1.48
N LEU A 161 14.78 14.94 1.93
CA LEU A 161 14.68 15.75 3.13
C LEU A 161 14.56 14.86 4.38
N ALA A 162 15.20 15.28 5.46
CA ALA A 162 15.15 14.62 6.77
C ALA A 162 13.82 14.84 7.50
N ASN A 163 13.14 15.95 7.20
CA ASN A 163 11.89 16.35 7.82
C ASN A 163 10.97 17.04 6.79
N ARG A 164 9.89 17.69 7.26
CA ARG A 164 8.91 18.42 6.43
C ARG A 164 8.82 19.88 6.86
N GLU A 165 9.96 20.47 7.16
CA GLU A 165 10.09 21.87 7.55
C GLU A 165 10.24 22.79 6.33
N MET A 166 10.10 24.10 6.55
CA MET A 166 10.18 25.14 5.51
C MET A 166 11.61 25.42 5.04
N GLU A 167 12.59 24.99 5.82
CA GLU A 167 14.01 25.01 5.45
C GLU A 167 14.44 23.66 4.89
N ALA A 168 15.34 23.68 3.91
CA ALA A 168 15.87 22.46 3.31
C ALA A 168 16.88 21.80 4.26
N VAL A 169 16.46 20.73 4.93
CA VAL A 169 17.36 19.87 5.71
C VAL A 169 17.52 18.52 5.00
N PRO A 170 18.63 18.29 4.26
CA PRO A 170 18.88 17.01 3.61
C PRO A 170 19.12 15.89 4.62
N ARG A 171 18.81 14.66 4.24
CA ARG A 171 19.19 13.47 5.01
C ARG A 171 20.70 13.35 5.14
N LYS A 172 21.19 12.99 6.35
CA LYS A 172 22.62 13.03 6.72
C LYS A 172 23.50 12.13 5.84
N GLU A 173 22.94 11.02 5.37
CA GLU A 173 23.57 10.03 4.51
C GLU A 173 23.76 10.50 3.06
N ILE A 174 23.12 11.61 2.65
CA ILE A 174 23.19 12.14 1.28
C ILE A 174 24.26 13.25 1.22
N ALA A 175 25.52 12.86 1.09
CA ALA A 175 26.67 13.78 1.11
C ALA A 175 26.71 14.79 -0.05
N ARG A 176 26.04 14.52 -1.18
CA ARG A 176 26.01 15.43 -2.35
C ARG A 176 25.38 16.81 -2.06
N PHE A 177 24.66 16.96 -0.96
CA PHE A 177 24.06 18.24 -0.56
C PHE A 177 24.89 19.01 0.48
N ARG A 178 26.09 18.51 0.83
CA ARG A 178 26.98 19.22 1.75
C ARG A 178 27.60 20.41 1.01
N ILE A 179 27.34 21.61 1.53
CA ILE A 179 27.88 22.86 1.01
C ILE A 179 29.06 23.27 1.89
N PRO A 180 30.27 23.42 1.33
CA PRO A 180 31.41 24.01 2.02
C PRO A 180 31.10 25.44 2.49
N ALA A 181 31.68 25.87 3.62
CA ALA A 181 31.38 27.17 4.22
C ALA A 181 31.67 28.35 3.26
N GLU A 182 32.70 28.22 2.44
CA GLU A 182 33.11 29.19 1.43
C GLU A 182 32.11 29.37 0.27
N LEU A 183 31.14 28.45 0.14
CA LEU A 183 30.09 28.49 -0.89
C LEU A 183 28.69 28.72 -0.30
N ALA A 184 28.57 28.95 1.00
CA ALA A 184 27.28 29.09 1.69
C ALA A 184 26.44 30.28 1.19
N ASP A 185 27.09 31.38 0.77
CA ASP A 185 26.40 32.55 0.21
C ASP A 185 26.03 32.38 -1.27
N ASP A 186 26.72 31.47 -1.98
CA ASP A 186 26.55 31.26 -3.42
C ASP A 186 25.51 30.16 -3.74
N ILE A 187 25.36 29.17 -2.85
CA ILE A 187 24.57 27.96 -3.09
C ILE A 187 23.43 27.86 -2.09
N HIS A 188 22.21 27.77 -2.59
CA HIS A 188 21.00 27.72 -1.77
C HIS A 188 20.27 26.40 -1.92
N LEU A 189 20.03 25.70 -0.81
CA LEU A 189 19.22 24.49 -0.79
C LEU A 189 17.73 24.87 -0.65
N ILE A 190 16.90 24.36 -1.54
CA ILE A 190 15.48 24.70 -1.61
C ILE A 190 14.65 23.44 -1.38
N THR A 191 13.76 23.51 -0.39
CA THR A 191 12.76 22.47 -0.12
C THR A 191 11.52 22.66 -1.00
N THR A 192 10.86 21.56 -1.36
CA THR A 192 9.54 21.57 -2.03
C THR A 192 8.37 21.64 -1.04
N VAL A 193 8.63 22.10 0.19
CA VAL A 193 7.64 22.28 1.24
C VAL A 193 7.34 23.78 1.42
N THR A 194 6.08 24.14 1.63
CA THR A 194 5.66 25.52 1.94
C THR A 194 4.57 25.55 3.02
N GLU A 195 4.32 26.73 3.58
CA GLU A 195 3.21 26.98 4.49
C GLU A 195 1.85 26.85 3.79
N LEU A 196 0.78 26.70 4.58
CA LEU A 196 -0.59 26.39 4.14
C LEU A 196 -1.38 27.60 3.59
N HIS A 197 -0.74 28.49 2.83
CA HIS A 197 -1.40 29.63 2.19
C HIS A 197 -0.76 30.01 0.84
N VAL A 198 -1.53 30.65 -0.04
CA VAL A 198 -1.09 30.96 -1.41
C VAL A 198 0.10 31.91 -1.48
N GLY A 199 0.23 32.85 -0.54
CA GLY A 199 1.41 33.73 -0.45
C GLY A 199 2.73 32.97 -0.24
N ALA A 200 2.70 31.78 0.39
CA ALA A 200 3.89 30.95 0.53
C ALA A 200 4.25 30.25 -0.80
N LEU A 201 3.27 29.93 -1.64
CA LEU A 201 3.52 29.42 -3.00
C LEU A 201 4.18 30.50 -3.87
N GLN A 202 3.70 31.74 -3.80
CA GLN A 202 4.35 32.88 -4.43
C GLN A 202 5.80 33.03 -3.96
N SER A 203 6.00 33.07 -2.64
CA SER A 203 7.33 33.24 -2.05
C SER A 203 8.30 32.13 -2.47
N LYS A 204 7.83 30.89 -2.61
CA LYS A 204 8.65 29.77 -3.10
C LYS A 204 9.03 29.92 -4.57
N ILE A 205 8.14 30.48 -5.40
CA ILE A 205 8.47 30.79 -6.80
C ILE A 205 9.52 31.90 -6.85
N ASP A 206 9.35 32.97 -6.07
CA ASP A 206 10.32 34.07 -6.01
C ASP A 206 11.69 33.59 -5.50
N GLU A 207 11.71 32.69 -4.53
CA GLU A 207 12.93 32.04 -4.04
C GLU A 207 13.66 31.30 -5.18
N ILE A 208 12.95 30.48 -5.96
CA ILE A 208 13.54 29.78 -7.12
C ILE A 208 14.02 30.78 -8.18
N LEU A 209 13.24 31.83 -8.44
CA LEU A 209 13.60 32.89 -9.40
C LEU A 209 14.79 33.74 -8.94
N SER A 210 15.11 33.74 -7.65
CA SER A 210 16.29 34.42 -7.12
C SER A 210 17.61 33.69 -7.44
N CYS A 211 17.56 32.48 -7.99
CA CYS A 211 18.74 31.72 -8.40
C CYS A 211 19.14 32.03 -9.86
N GLU A 212 20.44 32.12 -10.13
CA GLU A 212 20.95 32.24 -11.51
C GLU A 212 20.85 30.91 -12.27
N ARG A 213 21.04 29.79 -11.58
CA ARG A 213 21.00 28.42 -12.11
C ARG A 213 20.26 27.50 -11.15
N ILE A 214 19.72 26.40 -11.66
CA ILE A 214 19.07 25.36 -10.86
C ILE A 214 19.63 23.97 -11.16
N VAL A 215 19.89 23.19 -10.12
CA VAL A 215 19.90 21.73 -10.24
C VAL A 215 18.81 21.14 -9.37
N SER A 216 18.12 20.12 -9.86
CA SER A 216 16.98 19.56 -9.13
C SER A 216 16.87 18.05 -9.29
N THR A 217 16.55 17.37 -8.19
CA THR A 217 16.03 15.99 -8.20
C THR A 217 14.50 15.96 -8.21
N SER A 218 13.86 17.10 -7.96
CA SER A 218 12.42 17.30 -8.01
C SER A 218 11.94 17.63 -9.43
N LEU A 219 10.90 16.94 -9.90
CA LEU A 219 10.23 17.24 -11.16
C LEU A 219 9.78 18.70 -11.24
N HIS A 220 9.03 19.19 -10.24
CA HIS A 220 8.50 20.55 -10.30
C HIS A 220 9.60 21.61 -10.17
N GLY A 221 10.75 21.26 -9.57
CA GLY A 221 11.94 22.10 -9.63
C GLY A 221 12.44 22.27 -11.07
N MET A 222 12.43 21.19 -11.86
CA MET A 222 12.75 21.26 -13.30
C MET A 222 11.68 22.03 -14.08
N VAL A 223 10.39 21.74 -13.88
CA VAL A 223 9.29 22.42 -14.59
C VAL A 223 9.31 23.94 -14.36
N ILE A 224 9.50 24.39 -13.11
CA ILE A 224 9.57 25.82 -12.81
C ILE A 224 10.82 26.45 -13.45
N ALA A 225 11.99 25.83 -13.31
CA ALA A 225 13.22 26.36 -13.89
C ALA A 225 13.12 26.49 -15.41
N GLU A 226 12.68 25.44 -16.10
CA GLU A 226 12.52 25.45 -17.56
C GLU A 226 11.47 26.48 -18.01
N SER A 227 10.33 26.56 -17.33
CA SER A 227 9.23 27.48 -17.73
C SER A 227 9.59 28.96 -17.58
N TYR A 228 10.38 29.31 -16.56
CA TYR A 228 10.88 30.68 -16.37
C TYR A 228 12.21 30.95 -17.08
N GLY A 229 12.76 29.97 -17.80
CA GLY A 229 14.02 30.11 -18.53
C GLY A 229 15.24 30.26 -17.63
N ILE A 230 15.22 29.66 -16.45
CA ILE A 230 16.40 29.59 -15.57
C ILE A 230 17.28 28.43 -16.05
N PRO A 231 18.58 28.65 -16.35
CA PRO A 231 19.49 27.57 -16.71
C PRO A 231 19.47 26.43 -15.70
N CYS A 232 19.18 25.21 -16.16
CA CYS A 232 19.03 24.09 -15.24
C CYS A 232 19.47 22.72 -15.78
N LEU A 233 19.76 21.80 -14.84
CA LEU A 233 20.01 20.39 -15.13
C LEU A 233 19.31 19.46 -14.14
N TYR A 234 18.83 18.32 -14.64
CA TYR A 234 18.37 17.24 -13.77
C TYR A 234 19.57 16.64 -13.01
N PHE A 235 19.45 16.58 -11.68
CA PHE A 235 20.53 16.19 -10.79
C PHE A 235 20.46 14.69 -10.45
N ALA A 236 20.74 13.84 -11.45
CA ALA A 236 20.57 12.40 -11.34
C ALA A 236 21.41 11.78 -10.20
N PRO A 237 20.86 10.83 -9.42
CA PRO A 237 21.56 10.24 -8.26
C PRO A 237 22.27 8.91 -8.56
N SER A 238 22.05 8.28 -9.72
CA SER A 238 22.33 6.85 -9.90
C SER A 238 22.60 6.44 -11.35
N LEU A 239 23.18 7.33 -12.16
CA LEU A 239 23.67 6.97 -13.50
C LEU A 239 25.08 6.35 -13.44
N SER A 240 25.47 5.70 -14.53
CA SER A 240 26.72 4.93 -14.63
C SER A 240 28.01 5.78 -14.64
N LYS A 241 27.95 7.04 -15.07
CA LYS A 241 29.10 7.96 -15.10
C LYS A 241 28.84 9.17 -14.23
N ASP A 242 29.85 9.70 -13.53
CA ASP A 242 29.74 10.94 -12.76
C ASP A 242 29.86 12.17 -13.67
N GLY A 243 29.20 13.27 -13.28
CA GLY A 243 29.25 14.55 -13.97
C GLY A 243 28.25 14.71 -15.12
N LEU A 244 28.54 15.69 -15.99
CA LEU A 244 27.72 16.04 -17.14
C LEU A 244 27.76 14.92 -18.19
N GLN A 245 26.58 14.45 -18.59
CA GLN A 245 26.44 13.49 -19.68
C GLN A 245 25.10 13.65 -20.39
N SER A 246 25.05 13.20 -21.64
CA SER A 246 23.84 13.19 -22.45
C SER A 246 23.20 11.80 -22.38
N VAL A 247 21.95 11.72 -21.94
CA VAL A 247 21.22 10.46 -21.70
C VAL A 247 20.01 10.36 -22.59
N GLU A 248 19.79 9.16 -23.15
CA GLU A 248 18.55 8.84 -23.85
C GLU A 248 17.43 8.58 -22.84
N LEU A 249 16.25 9.11 -23.13
CA LEU A 249 15.09 9.02 -22.27
C LEU A 249 14.22 7.86 -22.69
N THR A 250 14.31 6.76 -21.95
CA THR A 250 13.50 5.56 -22.15
C THR A 250 12.75 5.20 -20.86
N PRO A 251 11.49 4.73 -20.93
CA PRO A 251 10.71 4.38 -19.74
C PRO A 251 11.33 3.29 -18.84
N GLY A 252 12.22 2.46 -19.38
CA GLY A 252 12.94 1.41 -18.65
C GLY A 252 14.38 1.74 -18.30
N GLY A 253 14.85 2.95 -18.58
CA GLY A 253 16.23 3.39 -18.31
C GLY A 253 16.47 3.85 -16.88
N ASP A 254 17.68 4.37 -16.62
CA ASP A 254 18.14 4.78 -15.28
C ASP A 254 17.67 6.19 -14.86
N VAL A 255 17.02 6.93 -15.75
CA VAL A 255 16.47 8.27 -15.48
C VAL A 255 15.08 8.13 -14.84
N ASP A 256 14.78 8.99 -13.87
CA ASP A 256 13.47 8.99 -13.20
C ASP A 256 12.34 9.12 -14.23
N LEU A 257 11.36 8.21 -14.17
CA LEU A 257 10.28 8.12 -15.14
C LEU A 257 9.49 9.43 -15.29
N ARG A 258 9.43 10.26 -14.24
CA ARG A 258 8.77 11.58 -14.28
C ARG A 258 9.51 12.57 -15.17
N ILE A 259 10.84 12.51 -15.15
CA ILE A 259 11.72 13.31 -16.00
C ILE A 259 11.66 12.80 -17.44
N VAL A 260 11.70 11.47 -17.63
CA VAL A 260 11.50 10.84 -18.95
C VAL A 260 10.19 11.32 -19.57
N ASP A 261 9.08 11.22 -18.84
CA ASP A 261 7.76 11.59 -19.32
C ASP A 261 7.65 13.09 -19.66
N LEU A 262 8.18 13.98 -18.82
CA LEU A 262 8.21 15.42 -19.09
C LEU A 262 8.96 15.75 -20.39
N TYR A 263 10.23 15.37 -20.48
CA TYR A 263 11.08 15.82 -21.59
C TYR A 263 10.75 15.11 -22.91
N THR A 264 10.32 13.85 -22.88
CA THR A 264 9.78 13.20 -24.09
C THR A 264 8.47 13.85 -24.54
N GLY A 265 7.64 14.34 -23.61
CA GLY A 265 6.47 15.17 -23.90
C GLY A 265 6.80 16.50 -24.60
N LEU A 266 7.99 17.06 -24.32
CA LEU A 266 8.52 18.23 -25.03
C LEU A 266 9.19 17.88 -26.38
N GLY A 267 9.13 16.62 -26.82
CA GLY A 267 9.77 16.17 -28.05
C GLY A 267 11.29 15.98 -27.94
N LEU A 268 11.82 15.84 -26.72
CA LEU A 268 13.25 15.67 -26.45
C LEU A 268 13.53 14.22 -26.04
N PRO A 269 13.91 13.32 -26.97
CA PRO A 269 14.22 11.92 -26.65
C PRO A 269 15.56 11.77 -25.92
N LYS A 270 16.35 12.84 -25.82
CA LYS A 270 17.65 12.88 -25.17
C LYS A 270 17.83 14.22 -24.48
N ILE A 271 18.40 14.21 -23.28
CA ILE A 271 18.73 15.43 -22.53
C ILE A 271 20.11 15.31 -21.91
N ASP A 272 20.71 16.46 -21.60
CA ASP A 272 21.89 16.53 -20.77
C ASP A 272 21.48 16.52 -19.28
N VAL A 273 22.23 15.79 -18.47
CA VAL A 273 22.00 15.64 -17.03
C VAL A 273 23.33 15.70 -16.29
N TYR A 274 23.29 16.05 -15.01
CA TYR A 274 24.46 15.97 -14.15
C TYR A 274 24.26 14.85 -13.12
N ASN A 275 25.05 13.78 -13.23
CA ASN A 275 24.99 12.68 -12.28
C ASN A 275 25.96 12.89 -11.11
N GLN A 276 25.47 12.66 -9.90
CA GLN A 276 26.29 12.66 -8.70
C GLN A 276 25.71 11.63 -7.70
N PRO A 277 26.43 10.55 -7.39
CA PRO A 277 25.99 9.55 -6.42
C PRO A 277 25.72 10.16 -5.04
N ARG A 278 24.64 9.71 -4.37
CA ARG A 278 24.22 10.24 -3.05
C ARG A 278 25.34 10.29 -2.00
N PRO A 279 26.21 9.27 -1.85
CA PRO A 279 27.24 9.27 -0.81
C PRO A 279 28.45 10.18 -1.13
N LYS A 280 28.55 10.73 -2.35
CA LYS A 280 29.71 11.49 -2.80
C LYS A 280 29.43 13.01 -2.75
N PRO A 281 30.29 13.83 -2.13
CA PRO A 281 30.17 15.29 -2.16
C PRO A 281 30.17 15.86 -3.59
N SER A 282 29.46 16.96 -3.78
CA SER A 282 29.35 17.66 -5.06
C SER A 282 30.58 18.51 -5.38
N ASP A 283 30.98 18.52 -6.65
CA ASP A 283 31.84 19.57 -7.21
C ASP A 283 30.96 20.70 -7.74
N TRP A 284 30.72 21.70 -6.90
CA TRP A 284 29.78 22.79 -7.20
C TRP A 284 30.21 23.69 -8.38
N PRO A 285 31.48 24.11 -8.52
CA PRO A 285 31.95 24.81 -9.71
C PRO A 285 31.74 24.00 -11.00
N ALA A 286 32.02 22.69 -10.97
CA ALA A 286 31.80 21.83 -12.13
C ALA A 286 30.31 21.71 -12.49
N ILE A 287 29.41 21.66 -11.50
CA ILE A 287 27.96 21.67 -11.72
C ILE A 287 27.53 22.96 -12.41
N MET A 288 27.92 24.14 -11.89
CA MET A 288 27.56 25.42 -12.51
C MET A 288 28.08 25.54 -13.94
N LYS A 289 29.34 25.16 -14.18
CA LYS A 289 29.93 25.12 -15.52
C LYS A 289 29.20 24.15 -16.46
N ALA A 290 28.73 23.02 -15.93
CA ALA A 290 27.97 22.06 -16.71
C ALA A 290 26.62 22.62 -17.16
N ILE A 291 25.90 23.31 -16.27
CA ILE A 291 24.63 23.98 -16.60
C ILE A 291 24.86 25.02 -17.71
N ASP A 292 25.84 25.91 -17.53
CA ASP A 292 26.15 26.97 -18.51
C ASP A 292 26.52 26.43 -19.89
N LYS A 293 27.15 25.25 -19.92
CA LYS A 293 27.57 24.61 -21.17
C LYS A 293 26.42 23.92 -21.92
N SER A 294 25.44 23.37 -21.21
CA SER A 294 24.49 22.38 -21.77
C SER A 294 23.06 22.88 -21.86
N TRP A 295 22.65 23.81 -20.99
CA TRP A 295 21.28 24.27 -20.98
C TRP A 295 21.00 25.25 -22.13
N SER A 296 19.80 25.14 -22.67
CA SER A 296 19.22 26.06 -23.64
C SER A 296 17.71 26.11 -23.43
N PRO A 297 17.04 27.24 -23.71
CA PRO A 297 15.59 27.34 -23.58
C PRO A 297 14.86 26.24 -24.38
N LYS A 298 13.81 25.64 -23.80
CA LYS A 298 13.01 24.59 -24.46
C LYS A 298 11.74 25.19 -25.06
N THR A 299 11.33 24.65 -26.21
CA THR A 299 10.07 25.01 -26.85
C THR A 299 8.91 24.29 -26.17
N PHE A 300 7.83 25.01 -25.90
CA PHE A 300 6.62 24.46 -25.28
C PHE A 300 5.38 25.08 -25.94
N ASP A 301 4.47 24.23 -26.43
CA ASP A 301 3.20 24.67 -27.03
C ASP A 301 2.13 24.87 -25.94
N GLY A 302 2.21 26.02 -25.28
CA GLY A 302 1.26 26.39 -24.24
C GLY A 302 -0.16 26.63 -24.77
N ASP A 303 -0.32 27.00 -26.03
CA ASP A 303 -1.65 27.27 -26.61
C ASP A 303 -2.38 25.96 -26.88
N ALA A 304 -1.68 24.93 -27.37
CA ALA A 304 -2.25 23.58 -27.48
C ALA A 304 -2.70 23.05 -26.10
N LEU A 305 -1.89 23.25 -25.06
CA LEU A 305 -2.27 22.81 -23.71
C LEU A 305 -3.50 23.59 -23.19
N ILE A 306 -3.61 24.90 -23.41
CA ILE A 306 -4.79 25.70 -23.04
C ILE A 306 -6.02 25.27 -23.85
N ASN A 307 -5.88 24.99 -25.14
CA ASN A 307 -7.00 24.56 -25.99
C ASN A 307 -7.56 23.18 -25.57
N ALA A 308 -6.73 22.35 -24.92
CA ALA A 308 -7.13 21.09 -24.32
C ALA A 308 -7.72 21.21 -22.91
N PHE A 309 -7.89 22.42 -22.38
CA PHE A 309 -8.48 22.63 -21.06
C PHE A 309 -9.95 22.15 -21.06
N PRO A 310 -10.35 21.27 -20.12
CA PRO A 310 -11.59 20.50 -20.26
C PRO A 310 -12.86 21.24 -19.82
N VAL A 311 -12.75 22.50 -19.38
CA VAL A 311 -13.86 23.34 -18.90
C VAL A 311 -13.78 24.73 -19.54
N ASP A 312 -14.82 25.55 -19.38
CA ASP A 312 -14.86 26.89 -19.96
C ASP A 312 -13.66 27.75 -19.51
N LEU A 313 -12.92 28.28 -20.48
CA LEU A 313 -11.83 29.22 -20.24
C LEU A 313 -12.39 30.58 -19.83
N SER A 314 -11.89 31.10 -18.73
CA SER A 314 -12.09 32.49 -18.30
C SER A 314 -10.87 32.92 -17.47
N PRO A 315 -9.69 33.06 -18.11
CA PRO A 315 -8.46 33.31 -17.40
C PRO A 315 -8.53 34.60 -16.58
N ILE A 316 -8.05 34.56 -15.35
CA ILE A 316 -8.02 35.73 -14.47
C ILE A 316 -6.77 36.56 -14.70
N ALA A 317 -6.89 37.86 -14.44
CA ALA A 317 -5.80 38.83 -14.47
C ALA A 317 -5.69 39.51 -13.11
N ALA A 318 -4.48 39.93 -12.75
CA ALA A 318 -4.26 40.74 -11.55
C ALA A 318 -4.89 42.12 -11.71
N ALA A 319 -5.39 42.70 -10.61
CA ALA A 319 -5.82 44.09 -10.60
C ALA A 319 -4.61 45.04 -10.76
N PRO A 320 -4.80 46.28 -11.25
CA PRO A 320 -3.71 47.24 -11.35
C PRO A 320 -3.00 47.45 -10.01
N GLY A 321 -1.69 47.20 -9.96
CA GLY A 321 -0.86 47.35 -8.76
C GLY A 321 -0.78 46.10 -7.87
N GLU A 322 -1.56 45.06 -8.15
CA GLU A 322 -1.54 43.78 -7.44
C GLU A 322 -0.84 42.69 -8.27
N THR A 323 -0.47 41.61 -7.61
CA THR A 323 -0.01 40.36 -8.23
C THR A 323 -1.18 39.39 -8.39
N ILE A 324 -1.01 38.39 -9.26
CA ILE A 324 -2.06 37.38 -9.46
C ILE A 324 -2.42 36.61 -8.17
N TRP A 325 -1.48 36.54 -7.22
CA TRP A 325 -1.62 35.84 -5.94
C TRP A 325 -2.57 36.52 -4.96
N GLU A 326 -2.87 37.80 -5.16
CA GLU A 326 -3.85 38.57 -4.37
C GLU A 326 -5.27 38.40 -4.89
N HIS A 327 -5.44 37.87 -6.10
CA HIS A 327 -6.75 37.67 -6.70
C HIS A 327 -7.60 36.70 -5.87
N LYS A 328 -8.87 37.06 -5.63
CA LYS A 328 -9.82 36.33 -4.78
C LYS A 328 -9.94 34.85 -5.12
N ALA A 329 -9.89 34.48 -6.40
CA ALA A 329 -9.94 33.09 -6.84
C ALA A 329 -8.77 32.23 -6.31
N LEU A 330 -7.62 32.83 -5.97
CA LEU A 330 -6.49 32.15 -5.34
C LEU A 330 -6.54 32.24 -3.81
N THR A 331 -6.83 33.40 -3.26
CA THR A 331 -6.87 33.57 -1.79
C THR A 331 -8.01 32.79 -1.13
N ASP A 332 -9.10 32.51 -1.85
CA ASP A 332 -10.21 31.65 -1.39
C ASP A 332 -9.90 30.13 -1.47
N LEU A 333 -8.74 29.73 -2.02
CA LEU A 333 -8.39 28.32 -2.15
C LEU A 333 -8.28 27.65 -0.78
N LYS A 334 -9.04 26.57 -0.60
CA LYS A 334 -8.87 25.65 0.53
C LYS A 334 -7.73 24.69 0.19
N LEU A 335 -6.58 24.86 0.83
CA LEU A 335 -5.36 24.08 0.57
C LEU A 335 -5.17 22.89 1.53
N ARG A 336 -6.00 22.82 2.59
CA ARG A 336 -6.02 21.73 3.58
C ARG A 336 -7.43 21.20 3.77
N HIS A 337 -7.58 19.88 3.93
CA HIS A 337 -8.89 19.23 4.01
C HIS A 337 -8.97 18.10 5.03
N ASP A 338 -10.16 17.89 5.58
CA ASP A 338 -10.53 16.68 6.31
C ASP A 338 -10.94 15.58 5.30
N VAL A 339 -10.18 14.49 5.27
CA VAL A 339 -10.43 13.38 4.35
C VAL A 339 -11.70 12.59 4.72
N GLY A 340 -11.99 12.45 6.01
CA GLY A 340 -13.19 11.75 6.50
C GLY A 340 -14.46 12.51 6.12
N GLU A 341 -14.48 13.81 6.38
CA GLU A 341 -15.60 14.68 6.02
C GLU A 341 -15.78 14.79 4.51
N LEU A 342 -14.68 14.93 3.75
CA LEU A 342 -14.71 14.97 2.29
C LEU A 342 -15.38 13.70 1.71
N ASN A 343 -15.01 12.52 2.20
CA ASN A 343 -15.61 11.25 1.78
C ASN A 343 -17.06 11.08 2.24
N ARG A 344 -17.44 11.66 3.39
CA ARG A 344 -18.83 11.64 3.87
C ARG A 344 -19.73 12.50 2.99
N LEU A 345 -19.28 13.71 2.63
CA LEU A 345 -20.02 14.62 1.75
C LEU A 345 -20.19 14.03 0.35
N ASP A 346 -19.14 13.42 -0.21
CA ASP A 346 -19.18 12.75 -1.52
C ASP A 346 -20.23 11.63 -1.54
N ARG A 347 -20.24 10.74 -0.54
CA ARG A 347 -21.24 9.68 -0.41
C ARG A 347 -22.67 10.20 -0.22
N LYS A 348 -22.84 11.31 0.49
CA LYS A 348 -24.15 11.94 0.68
C LYS A 348 -24.69 12.52 -0.63
N GLU A 349 -23.82 13.12 -1.45
CA GLU A 349 -24.22 13.72 -2.72
C GLU A 349 -24.46 12.66 -3.82
N PHE A 350 -23.77 11.52 -3.75
CA PHE A 350 -23.87 10.41 -4.71
C PHE A 350 -24.16 9.05 -4.04
N PRO A 351 -25.32 8.88 -3.35
CA PRO A 351 -25.59 7.74 -2.47
C PRO A 351 -25.82 6.38 -3.18
N GLY A 352 -25.92 6.35 -4.52
CA GLY A 352 -26.10 5.12 -5.30
C GLY A 352 -24.95 4.79 -6.26
N GLY A 353 -23.76 5.36 -6.04
CA GLY A 353 -22.55 5.06 -6.80
C GLY A 353 -22.64 5.35 -8.29
N ALA A 354 -21.96 4.54 -9.12
CA ALA A 354 -21.81 4.75 -10.57
C ALA A 354 -23.14 5.00 -11.31
N LYS A 355 -24.21 4.26 -10.95
CA LYS A 355 -25.52 4.38 -11.62
C LYS A 355 -26.16 5.75 -11.41
N VAL A 356 -26.05 6.31 -10.21
CA VAL A 356 -26.63 7.62 -9.88
C VAL A 356 -25.82 8.76 -10.52
N ALA A 357 -24.50 8.64 -10.53
CA ALA A 357 -23.63 9.63 -11.19
C ALA A 357 -23.84 9.68 -12.71
N ALA A 358 -23.85 8.51 -13.37
CA ALA A 358 -24.05 8.41 -14.83
C ALA A 358 -25.45 8.87 -15.27
N ALA A 359 -26.48 8.66 -14.45
CA ALA A 359 -27.84 9.14 -14.73
C ALA A 359 -27.98 10.67 -14.60
N ARG A 360 -27.20 11.31 -13.71
CA ARG A 360 -27.25 12.75 -13.46
C ARG A 360 -26.49 13.56 -14.52
N PHE A 361 -25.44 12.98 -15.11
CA PHE A 361 -24.62 13.59 -16.16
C PHE A 361 -24.34 12.61 -17.31
N PRO A 362 -25.34 12.25 -18.14
CA PRO A 362 -25.15 11.30 -19.23
C PRO A 362 -24.24 11.88 -20.33
N ASP A 363 -23.42 11.02 -20.95
CA ASP A 363 -22.69 11.34 -22.19
C ASP A 363 -23.61 11.19 -23.40
N GLU A 364 -23.59 12.15 -24.32
CA GLU A 364 -24.14 11.96 -25.66
C GLU A 364 -23.10 11.21 -26.50
N SER A 365 -23.23 9.89 -26.62
CA SER A 365 -22.43 9.11 -27.56
C SER A 365 -22.81 9.47 -29.01
N PRO A 366 -21.85 9.52 -29.96
CA PRO A 366 -22.16 9.64 -31.38
C PRO A 366 -23.09 8.48 -31.80
N LYS A 367 -24.20 8.78 -32.48
CA LYS A 367 -25.11 7.76 -33.01
C LYS A 367 -24.36 6.83 -33.98
N GLY A 368 -24.10 5.58 -33.59
CA GLY A 368 -23.74 4.51 -34.52
C GLY A 368 -22.79 3.42 -33.99
N ALA A 369 -23.30 2.48 -33.20
CA ALA A 369 -22.74 1.11 -33.11
C ALA A 369 -23.81 0.12 -32.59
N PRO A 370 -23.92 -1.11 -33.15
CA PRO A 370 -25.08 -1.98 -32.96
C PRO A 370 -25.06 -2.78 -31.63
N LYS A 371 -26.25 -2.95 -31.03
CA LYS A 371 -26.50 -3.73 -29.82
C LYS A 371 -26.50 -5.24 -30.10
N ALA A 372 -25.78 -6.02 -29.30
CA ALA A 372 -25.89 -7.49 -29.26
C ALA A 372 -26.93 -7.93 -28.23
N ALA A 373 -27.71 -8.96 -28.60
CA ALA A 373 -28.94 -9.41 -27.96
C ALA A 373 -28.74 -10.22 -26.66
N ALA A 374 -29.64 -10.03 -25.70
CA ALA A 374 -29.78 -10.83 -24.49
C ALA A 374 -30.71 -12.02 -24.73
N ARG A 375 -30.40 -13.19 -24.16
CA ARG A 375 -31.28 -14.37 -24.15
C ARG A 375 -31.47 -14.84 -22.70
N ALA A 376 -32.73 -14.93 -22.28
CA ALA A 376 -33.17 -15.37 -20.97
C ALA A 376 -33.25 -16.90 -20.86
N VAL A 377 -33.02 -17.47 -19.67
CA VAL A 377 -33.47 -18.83 -19.29
C VAL A 377 -33.91 -18.84 -17.82
N ALA A 378 -34.98 -19.60 -17.58
CA ALA A 378 -35.89 -19.59 -16.45
C ALA A 378 -35.43 -20.40 -15.21
N GLU A 379 -36.10 -20.09 -14.09
CA GLU A 379 -36.04 -20.74 -12.78
C GLU A 379 -36.64 -22.16 -12.75
N LYS A 380 -36.13 -22.99 -11.83
CA LYS A 380 -36.89 -24.08 -11.18
C LYS A 380 -36.42 -24.27 -9.74
N THR A 381 -37.37 -24.16 -8.82
CA THR A 381 -37.35 -24.60 -7.42
C THR A 381 -37.27 -26.13 -7.29
N VAL A 382 -36.77 -26.65 -6.15
CA VAL A 382 -37.46 -27.61 -5.25
C VAL A 382 -36.53 -28.17 -4.13
N SER A 383 -37.07 -28.10 -2.90
CA SER A 383 -36.96 -28.93 -1.66
C SER A 383 -35.64 -29.54 -1.12
N GLU A 384 -35.52 -29.43 0.21
CA GLU A 384 -34.69 -30.26 1.11
C GLU A 384 -34.99 -31.78 1.00
N PRO A 385 -34.05 -32.65 1.41
CA PRO A 385 -34.29 -33.38 2.66
C PRO A 385 -33.04 -33.71 3.50
N ALA A 386 -33.32 -33.96 4.78
CA ALA A 386 -32.42 -34.51 5.79
C ALA A 386 -31.98 -35.97 5.49
N GLY A 387 -30.73 -36.28 5.83
CA GLY A 387 -30.17 -37.63 5.76
C GLY A 387 -28.63 -37.68 5.71
N GLU A 388 -27.94 -36.79 6.43
CA GLU A 388 -26.47 -36.69 6.38
C GLU A 388 -25.84 -37.21 7.67
N ASP A 389 -25.45 -38.48 7.73
CA ASP A 389 -24.41 -38.86 8.71
C ASP A 389 -23.58 -40.07 8.28
N ALA A 390 -24.20 -41.08 7.65
CA ALA A 390 -23.46 -42.25 7.15
C ALA A 390 -22.82 -42.02 5.77
N ALA A 391 -23.52 -41.35 4.85
CA ALA A 391 -23.03 -41.04 3.50
C ALA A 391 -21.90 -40.00 3.54
N ALA A 392 -22.00 -38.97 4.40
CA ALA A 392 -20.98 -37.95 4.58
C ALA A 392 -19.66 -38.51 5.16
N LYS A 393 -19.75 -39.48 6.09
CA LYS A 393 -18.57 -40.20 6.62
C LYS A 393 -17.92 -41.10 5.56
N LEU A 394 -18.72 -41.76 4.72
CA LEU A 394 -18.21 -42.61 3.63
C LEU A 394 -17.61 -41.78 2.48
N GLU A 395 -18.19 -40.62 2.16
CA GLU A 395 -17.64 -39.66 1.19
C GLU A 395 -16.35 -39.01 1.69
N LYS A 396 -16.28 -38.57 2.96
CA LYS A 396 -15.02 -38.03 3.55
C LYS A 396 -13.89 -39.06 3.52
N LYS A 397 -14.18 -40.33 3.82
CA LYS A 397 -13.19 -41.42 3.77
C LYS A 397 -12.77 -41.76 2.33
N LYS A 398 -13.69 -41.63 1.36
CA LYS A 398 -13.39 -41.76 -0.08
C LYS A 398 -12.59 -40.56 -0.61
N SER A 399 -12.87 -39.33 -0.18
CA SER A 399 -12.16 -38.12 -0.62
C SER A 399 -10.74 -38.04 -0.05
N SER A 400 -10.53 -38.44 1.21
CA SER A 400 -9.18 -38.50 1.81
C SER A 400 -8.29 -39.58 1.16
N VAL A 401 -8.87 -40.71 0.74
CA VAL A 401 -8.18 -41.77 -0.01
C VAL A 401 -8.02 -41.39 -1.49
N ALA A 402 -8.95 -40.63 -2.06
CA ALA A 402 -8.87 -40.09 -3.42
C ALA A 402 -7.77 -39.01 -3.54
N LEU A 403 -7.66 -38.10 -2.57
CA LEU A 403 -6.59 -37.10 -2.46
C LEU A 403 -5.19 -37.76 -2.51
N LEU A 404 -5.05 -38.97 -1.99
CA LEU A 404 -3.79 -39.73 -2.04
C LEU A 404 -3.60 -40.56 -3.33
N LYS A 405 -4.68 -40.88 -4.07
CA LYS A 405 -4.65 -41.67 -5.31
C LYS A 405 -4.70 -40.84 -6.60
N ARG A 406 -5.16 -39.58 -6.57
CA ARG A 406 -5.38 -38.72 -7.75
C ARG A 406 -4.28 -37.69 -8.02
N ILE A 407 -3.22 -37.64 -7.21
CA ILE A 407 -2.03 -36.83 -7.49
C ILE A 407 -1.31 -37.42 -8.71
N LYS A 408 -1.75 -37.04 -9.91
CA LYS A 408 -0.87 -36.97 -11.09
C LYS A 408 0.08 -35.80 -10.86
N SER A 409 1.08 -35.96 -10.00
CA SER A 409 2.14 -34.97 -9.85
C SER A 409 3.51 -35.63 -9.94
N THR A 410 4.49 -34.81 -10.27
CA THR A 410 5.94 -35.10 -10.29
C THR A 410 6.54 -35.34 -8.89
N LEU A 411 5.72 -35.49 -7.83
CA LEU A 411 6.17 -35.71 -6.45
C LEU A 411 6.19 -37.20 -6.06
N PRO A 412 7.09 -37.61 -5.14
CA PRO A 412 7.16 -39.00 -4.68
C PRO A 412 5.87 -39.48 -3.99
N PRO A 413 5.50 -40.77 -4.15
CA PRO A 413 4.33 -41.36 -3.50
C PRO A 413 4.31 -41.13 -1.98
N GLY A 414 3.16 -40.73 -1.42
CA GLY A 414 2.94 -40.62 0.02
C GLY A 414 3.26 -39.26 0.67
N SER A 415 3.75 -38.28 -0.09
CA SER A 415 3.97 -36.91 0.40
C SER A 415 2.71 -36.02 0.32
N VAL A 416 2.61 -35.01 1.20
CA VAL A 416 1.48 -34.09 1.27
C VAL A 416 1.82 -32.78 0.55
N PRO A 417 1.15 -32.44 -0.57
CA PRO A 417 1.28 -31.13 -1.20
C PRO A 417 0.57 -30.07 -0.34
N LEU A 418 1.33 -29.12 0.19
CA LEU A 418 0.82 -28.01 1.02
C LEU A 418 1.26 -26.69 0.41
N ALA A 419 0.32 -25.75 0.29
CA ALA A 419 0.60 -24.37 -0.05
C ALA A 419 0.76 -23.54 1.23
N TRP A 420 1.93 -22.95 1.42
CA TRP A 420 2.20 -21.94 2.46
C TRP A 420 3.19 -20.88 1.94
N ALA A 421 3.34 -19.78 2.67
CA ALA A 421 4.32 -18.75 2.37
C ALA A 421 5.75 -19.25 2.67
N ALA A 422 6.29 -20.03 1.74
CA ALA A 422 7.64 -20.59 1.84
C ALA A 422 8.73 -19.56 1.57
N SER A 423 9.90 -19.83 2.13
CA SER A 423 11.13 -19.09 1.90
C SER A 423 11.54 -19.19 0.43
N SER A 424 12.21 -18.17 -0.09
CA SER A 424 12.67 -18.10 -1.48
C SER A 424 14.10 -17.57 -1.54
N GLN A 425 14.71 -17.53 -2.74
CA GLN A 425 16.01 -16.88 -2.90
C GLN A 425 15.98 -15.39 -2.52
N LYS A 426 14.83 -14.72 -2.71
CA LYS A 426 14.62 -13.32 -2.37
C LYS A 426 14.31 -13.09 -0.89
N PHE A 427 13.64 -14.04 -0.25
CA PHE A 427 13.30 -14.03 1.17
C PHE A 427 13.80 -15.34 1.79
N PRO A 428 15.11 -15.42 2.15
CA PRO A 428 15.76 -16.68 2.49
C PRO A 428 15.37 -17.23 3.87
N TYR A 429 14.59 -16.46 4.65
CA TYR A 429 14.16 -16.77 6.00
C TYR A 429 12.66 -17.05 6.07
N ALA A 430 12.25 -17.78 7.09
CA ALA A 430 10.86 -18.16 7.29
C ALA A 430 10.09 -17.05 8.02
N ASN A 431 8.88 -16.76 7.51
CA ASN A 431 7.83 -16.15 8.33
C ASN A 431 7.40 -17.19 9.37
N PHE A 432 7.73 -16.94 10.64
CA PHE A 432 7.54 -17.89 11.73
C PHE A 432 6.12 -18.47 11.78
N GLY A 433 5.09 -17.61 11.67
CA GLY A 433 3.71 -18.03 11.76
C GLY A 433 3.27 -18.91 10.59
N ASP A 434 3.52 -18.46 9.36
CA ASP A 434 3.11 -19.19 8.16
C ASP A 434 3.92 -20.49 7.97
N ALA A 435 5.18 -20.52 8.42
CA ALA A 435 6.02 -21.72 8.36
C ALA A 435 5.52 -22.84 9.29
N LEU A 436 4.85 -22.51 10.40
CA LEU A 436 4.20 -23.52 11.26
C LEU A 436 3.11 -24.32 10.51
N SER A 437 2.60 -23.84 9.37
CA SER A 437 1.69 -24.59 8.48
C SER A 437 2.23 -25.99 8.16
N ALA A 438 3.49 -26.05 7.70
CA ALA A 438 4.13 -27.31 7.32
C ALA A 438 4.40 -28.21 8.53
N VAL A 439 4.74 -27.61 9.68
CA VAL A 439 4.96 -28.32 10.94
C VAL A 439 3.67 -28.99 11.43
N MET A 440 2.56 -28.24 11.49
CA MET A 440 1.28 -28.76 11.98
C MET A 440 0.73 -29.87 11.10
N VAL A 441 0.79 -29.70 9.78
CA VAL A 441 0.34 -30.73 8.82
C VAL A 441 1.21 -31.98 8.92
N ALA A 442 2.54 -31.83 9.03
CA ALA A 442 3.44 -32.95 9.20
C ALA A 442 3.20 -33.69 10.52
N ALA A 443 2.97 -32.96 11.61
CA ALA A 443 2.76 -33.53 12.93
C ALA A 443 1.47 -34.37 13.01
N ILE A 444 0.37 -33.88 12.43
CA ILE A 444 -0.92 -34.60 12.47
C ILE A 444 -0.95 -35.74 11.48
N SER A 445 -0.41 -35.55 10.26
CA SER A 445 -0.46 -36.60 9.22
C SER A 445 0.62 -37.67 9.37
N GLY A 446 1.70 -37.39 10.11
CA GLY A 446 2.90 -38.23 10.17
C GLY A 446 3.64 -38.35 8.84
N ARG A 447 3.38 -37.46 7.87
CA ARG A 447 3.88 -37.55 6.48
C ARG A 447 4.80 -36.40 6.13
N VAL A 448 5.68 -36.66 5.16
CA VAL A 448 6.53 -35.63 4.57
C VAL A 448 5.66 -34.63 3.81
N VAL A 449 5.73 -33.36 4.22
CA VAL A 449 5.07 -32.25 3.54
C VAL A 449 5.98 -31.67 2.48
N ARG A 450 5.42 -31.35 1.31
CA ARG A 450 6.14 -30.70 0.21
C ARG A 450 5.42 -29.43 -0.21
N HIS A 451 6.21 -28.39 -0.49
CA HIS A 451 5.68 -27.13 -0.95
C HIS A 451 5.00 -27.29 -2.31
N ALA A 452 3.78 -26.78 -2.40
CA ALA A 452 3.04 -26.58 -3.62
C ALA A 452 2.82 -25.07 -3.81
N ALA A 453 3.00 -24.60 -5.05
CA ALA A 453 2.75 -23.20 -5.39
C ALA A 453 1.27 -22.82 -5.14
N PHE A 454 1.02 -21.55 -4.81
CA PHE A 454 -0.32 -21.03 -4.55
C PHE A 454 -1.26 -21.14 -5.77
N ASP A 455 -0.72 -21.11 -6.97
CA ASP A 455 -1.42 -21.16 -8.26
C ASP A 455 -1.30 -22.53 -8.96
N SER A 456 -0.85 -23.57 -8.24
CA SER A 456 -0.64 -24.89 -8.83
C SER A 456 -1.93 -25.51 -9.37
N ASN A 457 -1.83 -26.20 -10.50
CA ASN A 457 -2.93 -27.02 -11.03
C ASN A 457 -3.12 -28.34 -10.27
N SER A 458 -2.21 -28.70 -9.34
CA SER A 458 -2.35 -29.92 -8.55
C SER A 458 -3.25 -29.76 -7.34
N GLU A 459 -3.86 -30.87 -6.93
CA GLU A 459 -4.58 -30.98 -5.68
C GLU A 459 -3.65 -30.71 -4.49
N ARG A 460 -4.05 -29.83 -3.56
CA ARG A 460 -3.21 -29.40 -2.44
C ARG A 460 -3.99 -28.93 -1.22
N LEU A 461 -3.33 -28.97 -0.06
CA LEU A 461 -3.82 -28.46 1.21
C LEU A 461 -3.35 -27.02 1.44
N VAL A 462 -4.13 -26.25 2.20
CA VAL A 462 -3.76 -24.93 2.76
C VAL A 462 -4.24 -24.91 4.21
N ALA A 463 -3.33 -24.66 5.16
CA ALA A 463 -3.58 -24.88 6.58
C ALA A 463 -3.47 -23.63 7.45
N VAL A 464 -2.28 -23.06 7.63
CA VAL A 464 -2.06 -21.90 8.52
C VAL A 464 -1.83 -20.63 7.71
N GLY A 465 -2.15 -19.48 8.31
CA GLY A 465 -1.86 -18.15 7.75
C GLY A 465 -3.05 -17.49 7.06
N THR A 466 -2.88 -16.22 6.70
CA THR A 466 -3.89 -15.43 5.97
C THR A 466 -3.61 -15.51 4.47
N ILE A 467 -3.68 -16.70 3.90
CA ILE A 467 -3.23 -16.98 2.53
C ILE A 467 -4.32 -17.54 1.63
N GLY A 468 -5.51 -17.85 2.17
CA GLY A 468 -6.62 -18.41 1.38
C GLY A 468 -7.04 -17.53 0.20
N HIS A 469 -6.85 -16.21 0.32
CA HIS A 469 -7.11 -15.25 -0.75
C HIS A 469 -6.14 -15.34 -1.93
N ALA A 470 -4.98 -15.99 -1.79
CA ALA A 470 -3.95 -16.07 -2.83
C ALA A 470 -4.03 -17.35 -3.67
N ILE A 471 -4.89 -18.30 -3.28
CA ILE A 471 -4.91 -19.65 -3.85
C ILE A 471 -5.76 -19.69 -5.11
N SER A 472 -5.23 -20.21 -6.21
CA SER A 472 -5.95 -20.41 -7.47
C SER A 472 -5.54 -21.69 -8.20
N ASN A 473 -6.41 -22.16 -9.08
CA ASN A 473 -6.26 -23.35 -9.91
C ASN A 473 -6.28 -24.66 -9.10
N GLY A 474 -6.70 -25.73 -9.78
CA GLY A 474 -6.72 -27.09 -9.24
C GLY A 474 -7.74 -27.28 -8.12
N THR A 475 -7.56 -28.37 -7.37
CA THR A 475 -8.41 -28.72 -6.23
C THR A 475 -7.71 -28.32 -4.91
N VAL A 476 -8.42 -27.60 -4.05
CA VAL A 476 -7.85 -26.95 -2.86
C VAL A 476 -8.61 -27.40 -1.63
N HIS A 477 -7.89 -27.99 -0.68
CA HIS A 477 -8.41 -28.31 0.65
C HIS A 477 -8.05 -27.18 1.61
N MET A 478 -9.04 -26.56 2.24
CA MET A 478 -8.82 -25.51 3.25
C MET A 478 -9.06 -26.07 4.65
N TRP A 479 -8.08 -25.92 5.54
CA TRP A 479 -8.16 -26.39 6.93
C TRP A 479 -7.53 -25.39 7.90
N GLY A 480 -8.34 -24.48 8.43
CA GLY A 480 -7.95 -23.51 9.47
C GLY A 480 -7.31 -22.22 8.94
N THR A 481 -7.07 -22.13 7.64
CA THR A 481 -6.49 -20.92 7.03
C THR A 481 -7.50 -19.78 7.02
N GLY A 482 -7.00 -18.56 7.18
CA GLY A 482 -7.79 -17.35 6.98
C GLY A 482 -7.64 -16.80 5.57
N LEU A 483 -8.52 -15.86 5.22
CA LEU A 483 -8.38 -15.05 4.01
C LEU A 483 -8.43 -13.56 4.33
N ASP A 484 -7.94 -12.75 3.40
CA ASP A 484 -8.13 -11.30 3.41
C ASP A 484 -9.24 -11.00 2.41
N ALA A 485 -10.37 -10.47 2.90
CA ALA A 485 -11.56 -10.19 2.10
C ALA A 485 -11.30 -9.14 1.01
N GLN A 486 -10.23 -8.36 1.17
CA GLN A 486 -9.80 -7.33 0.24
C GLN A 486 -8.65 -7.82 -0.64
N ARG A 487 -8.42 -9.13 -0.77
CA ARG A 487 -7.44 -9.67 -1.73
C ARG A 487 -8.06 -10.82 -2.52
N ARG A 488 -7.52 -11.08 -3.71
CA ARG A 488 -7.92 -12.21 -4.56
C ARG A 488 -6.72 -12.84 -5.28
N PRO A 489 -6.84 -14.09 -5.74
CA PRO A 489 -5.72 -14.80 -6.36
C PRO A 489 -5.30 -14.14 -7.67
N GLY A 490 -3.98 -14.11 -7.93
CA GLY A 490 -3.42 -13.50 -9.14
C GLY A 490 -3.56 -11.98 -9.23
N SER A 491 -4.15 -11.31 -8.22
CA SER A 491 -4.28 -9.86 -8.18
C SER A 491 -3.21 -9.26 -7.25
N PRO A 492 -2.29 -8.43 -7.77
CA PRO A 492 -1.31 -7.73 -6.93
C PRO A 492 -1.95 -6.61 -6.09
N ASN A 493 -3.19 -6.19 -6.42
CA ASN A 493 -3.91 -5.09 -5.79
C ASN A 493 -4.99 -5.59 -4.80
N PRO A 494 -5.30 -4.83 -3.73
CA PRO A 494 -6.45 -5.15 -2.90
C PRO A 494 -7.72 -5.07 -3.75
N ALA A 495 -8.44 -6.17 -3.83
CA ALA A 495 -9.69 -6.32 -4.54
C ALA A 495 -10.58 -7.25 -3.71
N PRO A 496 -11.91 -7.04 -3.66
CA PRO A 496 -12.80 -7.96 -2.98
C PRO A 496 -12.51 -9.39 -3.42
N TYR A 497 -12.42 -10.30 -2.45
CA TYR A 497 -12.20 -11.71 -2.73
C TYR A 497 -13.25 -12.18 -3.73
N GLN A 498 -12.76 -12.75 -4.82
CA GLN A 498 -13.59 -13.37 -5.83
C GLN A 498 -13.07 -14.78 -6.04
N ARG A 499 -13.99 -15.74 -6.04
CA ARG A 499 -13.64 -17.14 -6.28
C ARG A 499 -12.91 -17.25 -7.64
N PRO A 500 -11.65 -17.71 -7.66
CA PRO A 500 -10.91 -17.90 -8.91
C PRO A 500 -11.59 -18.94 -9.82
N ALA A 501 -11.65 -18.66 -11.12
CA ALA A 501 -12.08 -19.62 -12.12
C ALA A 501 -11.13 -20.83 -12.12
N GLY A 502 -11.65 -22.03 -12.40
CA GLY A 502 -10.85 -23.25 -12.46
C GLY A 502 -10.30 -23.73 -11.11
N THR A 503 -10.84 -23.24 -9.99
CA THR A 503 -10.47 -23.69 -8.64
C THR A 503 -11.66 -24.35 -7.95
N GLU A 504 -11.45 -25.58 -7.52
CA GLU A 504 -12.39 -26.35 -6.71
C GLU A 504 -11.99 -26.25 -5.24
N PHE A 505 -12.89 -25.78 -4.39
CA PHE A 505 -12.63 -25.64 -2.95
C PHE A 505 -13.36 -26.72 -2.16
N HIS A 506 -12.60 -27.49 -1.39
CA HIS A 506 -13.10 -28.36 -0.31
C HIS A 506 -12.73 -27.75 1.03
N VAL A 507 -13.69 -27.04 1.64
CA VAL A 507 -13.46 -26.34 2.91
C VAL A 507 -13.83 -27.26 4.07
N HIS A 508 -12.83 -27.62 4.88
CA HIS A 508 -13.01 -28.50 6.04
C HIS A 508 -13.12 -27.71 7.34
N ALA A 509 -12.34 -26.64 7.44
CA ALA A 509 -12.38 -25.64 8.49
C ALA A 509 -11.72 -24.36 7.98
N VAL A 510 -12.04 -23.21 8.57
CA VAL A 510 -11.37 -21.92 8.30
C VAL A 510 -11.02 -21.24 9.61
N ARG A 511 -10.20 -20.18 9.58
CA ARG A 511 -9.78 -19.53 10.83
C ARG A 511 -10.94 -19.02 11.68
N GLY A 512 -11.98 -18.46 11.05
CA GLY A 512 -13.11 -17.88 11.75
C GLY A 512 -14.29 -17.50 10.86
N PRO A 513 -15.36 -16.97 11.46
CA PRO A 513 -16.63 -16.71 10.78
C PRO A 513 -16.54 -15.58 9.75
N LYS A 514 -15.61 -14.63 9.87
CA LYS A 514 -15.44 -13.57 8.86
C LYS A 514 -14.82 -14.16 7.58
N THR A 515 -13.83 -15.04 7.72
CA THR A 515 -13.32 -15.84 6.57
C THR A 515 -14.43 -16.71 5.96
N GLY A 516 -15.21 -17.40 6.79
CA GLY A 516 -16.32 -18.24 6.33
C GLY A 516 -17.38 -17.46 5.55
N ALA A 517 -17.77 -16.29 6.05
CA ALA A 517 -18.75 -15.41 5.40
C ALA A 517 -18.30 -14.98 4.00
N VAL A 518 -17.02 -14.63 3.83
CA VAL A 518 -16.48 -14.21 2.52
C VAL A 518 -16.51 -15.36 1.52
N LEU A 519 -16.14 -16.58 1.92
CA LEU A 519 -16.20 -17.75 1.03
C LEU A 519 -17.65 -18.10 0.66
N ARG A 520 -18.58 -18.07 1.62
CA ARG A 520 -20.01 -18.33 1.37
C ARG A 520 -20.62 -17.30 0.42
N ALA A 521 -20.24 -16.03 0.53
CA ALA A 521 -20.66 -15.00 -0.41
C ALA A 521 -20.22 -15.26 -1.86
N GLN A 522 -19.23 -16.15 -2.07
CA GLN A 522 -18.78 -16.63 -3.38
C GLN A 522 -19.39 -17.98 -3.78
N GLY A 523 -20.43 -18.44 -3.09
CA GLY A 523 -21.08 -19.73 -3.35
C GLY A 523 -20.22 -20.95 -3.00
N ILE A 524 -19.27 -20.81 -2.07
CA ILE A 524 -18.46 -21.92 -1.56
C ILE A 524 -19.11 -22.45 -0.27
N THR A 525 -19.33 -23.76 -0.21
CA THR A 525 -19.81 -24.42 1.02
C THR A 525 -18.73 -24.40 2.09
N VAL A 526 -19.05 -23.86 3.26
CA VAL A 526 -18.12 -23.76 4.39
C VAL A 526 -18.81 -24.26 5.67
N PRO A 527 -18.25 -25.24 6.39
CA PRO A 527 -18.77 -25.69 7.68
C PRO A 527 -18.50 -24.65 8.78
N GLU A 528 -19.33 -24.66 9.83
CA GLU A 528 -19.13 -23.87 11.06
C GLU A 528 -18.05 -24.52 11.95
N ILE A 529 -16.87 -24.78 11.39
CA ILE A 529 -15.71 -25.31 12.11
C ILE A 529 -14.59 -24.29 11.96
N TYR A 530 -14.19 -23.71 13.09
CA TYR A 530 -13.29 -22.57 13.15
C TYR A 530 -12.04 -22.84 13.99
N GLY A 531 -10.96 -22.15 13.65
CA GLY A 531 -9.74 -22.06 14.45
C GLY A 531 -8.46 -22.09 13.63
N ASP A 532 -7.36 -21.73 14.29
CA ASP A 532 -6.01 -21.76 13.71
C ASP A 532 -5.29 -23.06 14.13
N PRO A 533 -4.74 -23.87 13.20
CA PRO A 533 -4.02 -25.09 13.53
C PRO A 533 -2.84 -24.91 14.50
N VAL A 534 -2.24 -23.71 14.56
CA VAL A 534 -1.16 -23.41 15.52
C VAL A 534 -1.65 -23.50 16.97
N TYR A 535 -2.95 -23.44 17.23
CA TYR A 535 -3.49 -23.68 18.57
C TYR A 535 -3.25 -25.10 19.09
N LEU A 536 -3.02 -26.08 18.19
CA LEU A 536 -2.68 -27.46 18.55
C LEU A 536 -1.17 -27.64 18.84
N LEU A 537 -0.36 -26.58 18.76
CA LEU A 537 1.10 -26.68 18.92
C LEU A 537 1.54 -27.32 20.26
N PRO A 538 0.90 -27.07 21.42
CA PRO A 538 1.26 -27.74 22.68
C PRO A 538 1.09 -29.26 22.65
N LYS A 539 0.19 -29.80 21.82
CA LYS A 539 0.07 -31.25 21.60
C LYS A 539 1.35 -31.83 20.99
N PHE A 540 2.11 -31.04 20.25
CA PHE A 540 3.32 -31.45 19.56
C PHE A 540 4.61 -31.01 20.27
N TRP A 541 4.65 -29.76 20.74
CA TRP A 541 5.73 -29.18 21.54
C TRP A 541 5.16 -28.69 22.87
N PRO A 542 5.10 -29.51 23.93
CA PRO A 542 4.48 -29.11 25.20
C PRO A 542 5.23 -27.99 25.95
N MET A 543 6.55 -27.85 25.72
CA MET A 543 7.41 -26.80 26.27
C MET A 543 7.48 -26.70 27.82
N ASP A 544 7.10 -27.75 28.55
CA ASP A 544 7.15 -27.78 30.03
C ASP A 544 8.57 -27.57 30.59
N HIS A 545 9.61 -27.83 29.79
CA HIS A 545 11.01 -27.66 30.16
C HIS A 545 11.50 -26.20 30.09
N VAL A 546 10.72 -25.29 29.51
CA VAL A 546 11.16 -23.90 29.25
C VAL A 546 11.00 -23.05 30.51
N ALA A 547 12.12 -22.56 31.05
CA ALA A 547 12.10 -21.63 32.19
C ALA A 547 11.58 -20.24 31.78
N LYS A 548 10.82 -19.61 32.69
CA LYS A 548 10.39 -18.21 32.53
C LYS A 548 11.54 -17.26 32.85
N THR A 549 12.09 -16.60 31.84
CA THR A 549 13.27 -15.72 31.94
C THR A 549 12.94 -14.24 31.74
N HIS A 550 11.79 -13.91 31.14
CA HIS A 550 11.38 -12.53 30.87
C HIS A 550 10.01 -12.23 31.49
N GLU A 551 9.82 -11.03 32.03
CA GLU A 551 8.52 -10.58 32.56
C GLU A 551 7.51 -10.37 31.42
N ILE A 552 7.96 -9.79 30.30
CA ILE A 552 7.10 -9.54 29.13
C ILE A 552 7.84 -9.75 27.82
N GLY A 553 7.22 -10.53 26.93
CA GLY A 553 7.60 -10.67 25.53
C GLY A 553 6.74 -9.77 24.64
N VAL A 554 7.38 -9.02 23.74
CA VAL A 554 6.72 -8.11 22.81
C VAL A 554 6.93 -8.63 21.39
N ILE A 555 5.91 -9.27 20.83
CA ILE A 555 6.00 -9.93 19.53
C ILE A 555 5.57 -8.94 18.44
N VAL A 556 6.48 -8.66 17.52
CA VAL A 556 6.28 -7.64 16.48
C VAL A 556 5.88 -8.25 15.16
N HIS A 557 4.97 -7.60 14.45
CA HIS A 557 4.61 -7.99 13.09
C HIS A 557 5.78 -7.71 12.14
N LEU A 558 5.98 -8.55 11.12
CA LEU A 558 7.09 -8.44 10.16
C LEU A 558 7.23 -7.08 9.45
N THR A 559 6.13 -6.32 9.34
CA THR A 559 6.12 -4.97 8.74
C THR A 559 6.68 -3.88 9.66
N GLU A 560 6.96 -4.23 10.91
CA GLU A 560 7.49 -3.34 11.94
C GLU A 560 8.99 -3.55 12.15
N LEU A 561 9.58 -4.52 11.44
CA LEU A 561 11.01 -4.80 11.43
C LEU A 561 11.74 -3.91 10.44
N ALA A 562 12.97 -3.51 10.79
CA ALA A 562 13.85 -2.71 9.94
C ALA A 562 14.42 -3.50 8.75
N SER A 563 14.46 -4.83 8.86
CA SER A 563 14.92 -5.76 7.83
C SER A 563 14.13 -7.08 7.90
N GLN A 564 14.26 -7.92 6.86
CA GLN A 564 13.57 -9.22 6.76
C GLN A 564 14.53 -10.38 7.07
N ASP A 565 15.18 -10.35 8.23
CA ASP A 565 16.13 -11.37 8.68
C ASP A 565 15.99 -11.69 10.19
N PRO A 566 16.54 -12.81 10.69
CA PRO A 566 16.37 -13.24 12.08
C PRO A 566 17.07 -12.37 13.11
N ALA A 567 17.96 -11.46 12.71
CA ALA A 567 18.61 -10.49 13.59
C ALA A 567 17.92 -9.11 13.55
N ALA A 568 16.86 -8.96 12.73
CA ALA A 568 16.17 -7.70 12.54
C ALA A 568 15.66 -7.11 13.86
N THR A 569 15.93 -5.83 14.03
CA THR A 569 15.33 -4.98 15.06
C THR A 569 14.05 -4.34 14.55
N VAL A 570 13.30 -3.70 15.44
CA VAL A 570 12.18 -2.84 15.04
C VAL A 570 12.67 -1.58 14.31
N LEU A 571 11.79 -0.97 13.52
CA LEU A 571 12.05 0.31 12.86
C LEU A 571 12.31 1.42 13.91
N ASP A 572 13.38 2.21 13.72
CA ASP A 572 13.78 3.28 14.66
C ASP A 572 12.67 4.32 14.94
N VAL A 573 11.76 4.52 13.96
CA VAL A 573 10.62 5.42 14.11
C VAL A 573 9.55 4.90 15.10
N MET A 574 9.64 3.64 15.53
CA MET A 574 8.67 2.99 16.42
C MET A 574 9.15 3.02 17.87
N THR A 575 9.16 4.21 18.47
CA THR A 575 9.61 4.44 19.86
C THR A 575 8.80 3.67 20.92
N ARG A 576 7.62 3.13 20.56
CA ARG A 576 6.77 2.24 21.38
C ARG A 576 7.47 0.96 21.87
N TYR A 577 8.59 0.59 21.26
CA TYR A 577 9.38 -0.58 21.62
C TYR A 577 10.63 -0.22 22.44
N GLY A 578 10.76 1.05 22.85
CA GLY A 578 11.86 1.50 23.68
C GLY A 578 11.90 0.74 25.00
N ILE A 579 13.05 0.14 25.31
CA ILE A 579 13.30 -0.57 26.56
C ILE A 579 14.23 0.28 27.44
N PRO A 580 13.79 0.70 28.64
CA PRO A 580 14.66 1.35 29.60
C PRO A 580 15.84 0.45 30.01
N PRO A 581 17.06 0.99 30.20
CA PRO A 581 18.25 0.20 30.54
C PRO A 581 18.04 -0.75 31.73
N GLU A 582 17.33 -0.30 32.75
CA GLU A 582 17.00 -1.03 33.97
C GLU A 582 16.05 -2.23 33.76
N ARG A 583 15.33 -2.27 32.63
CA ARG A 583 14.36 -3.32 32.27
C ARG A 583 14.86 -4.23 31.14
N LYS A 584 16.11 -4.10 30.70
CA LYS A 584 16.67 -4.83 29.55
C LYS A 584 16.70 -6.37 29.74
N GLY A 585 16.76 -6.84 30.98
CA GLY A 585 16.64 -8.27 31.31
C GLY A 585 15.20 -8.78 31.37
N ASP A 586 14.24 -7.89 31.63
CA ASP A 586 12.84 -8.24 31.90
C ASP A 586 11.98 -8.20 30.63
N ILE A 587 12.34 -7.36 29.65
CA ILE A 587 11.56 -7.09 28.45
C ILE A 587 12.28 -7.68 27.23
N ARG A 588 11.57 -8.54 26.49
CA ARG A 588 12.10 -9.17 25.27
C ARG A 588 11.30 -8.75 24.04
N ILE A 589 11.94 -8.06 23.10
CA ILE A 589 11.36 -7.88 21.75
C ILE A 589 11.60 -9.18 20.96
N ILE A 590 10.53 -9.75 20.42
CA ILE A 590 10.56 -11.02 19.67
C ILE A 590 10.16 -10.74 18.22
N ASN A 591 11.09 -10.99 17.30
CA ASN A 591 10.84 -10.91 15.86
C ASN A 591 10.12 -12.16 15.33
N THR A 592 9.35 -12.00 14.26
CA THR A 592 8.61 -13.10 13.61
C THR A 592 9.32 -13.68 12.38
N ILE A 593 10.61 -13.40 12.21
CA ILE A 593 11.46 -13.94 11.15
C ILE A 593 12.49 -14.87 11.79
N THR A 594 12.69 -16.05 11.22
CA THR A 594 13.60 -17.07 11.76
C THR A 594 14.26 -17.86 10.65
N GLU A 595 15.33 -18.57 10.98
CA GLU A 595 15.89 -19.59 10.09
C GLU A 595 14.82 -20.60 9.68
N ARG A 596 14.94 -21.07 8.45
CA ARG A 596 13.92 -21.85 7.74
C ARG A 596 14.06 -23.35 8.00
N ASP A 597 14.07 -23.72 9.28
CA ASP A 597 14.18 -25.10 9.74
C ASP A 597 13.36 -25.34 11.02
N ALA A 598 12.99 -26.60 11.26
CA ALA A 598 12.12 -26.97 12.37
C ALA A 598 12.74 -26.69 13.76
N PRO A 599 14.05 -26.96 14.01
CA PRO A 599 14.72 -26.52 15.24
C PRO A 599 14.60 -25.02 15.52
N SER A 600 14.78 -24.17 14.52
CA SER A 600 14.71 -22.72 14.65
C SER A 600 13.28 -22.23 14.91
N LEU A 601 12.28 -22.82 14.24
CA LEU A 601 10.86 -22.59 14.56
C LEU A 601 10.56 -22.99 16.01
N ARG A 602 11.05 -24.15 16.45
CA ARG A 602 10.89 -24.62 17.83
C ARG A 602 11.54 -23.65 18.82
N ALA A 603 12.76 -23.20 18.56
CA ALA A 603 13.47 -22.24 19.41
C ALA A 603 12.72 -20.91 19.53
N LYS A 604 12.05 -20.46 18.45
CA LYS A 604 11.21 -19.26 18.48
C LYS A 604 9.97 -19.44 19.37
N VAL A 605 9.37 -20.64 19.37
CA VAL A 605 8.29 -20.98 20.32
C VAL A 605 8.83 -20.99 21.75
N GLU A 606 10.00 -21.57 21.99
CA GLU A 606 10.65 -21.56 23.31
C GLU A 606 10.94 -20.12 23.78
N GLU A 607 11.36 -19.22 22.89
CA GLU A 607 11.54 -17.80 23.18
C GLU A 607 10.22 -17.14 23.65
N ILE A 608 9.11 -17.40 22.97
CA ILE A 608 7.77 -16.91 23.38
C ILE A 608 7.36 -17.52 24.72
N VAL A 609 7.52 -18.84 24.89
CA VAL A 609 7.16 -19.56 26.13
C VAL A 609 8.05 -19.14 27.30
N SER A 610 9.25 -18.62 27.08
CA SER A 610 10.10 -18.07 28.14
C SER A 610 9.55 -16.79 28.79
N CYS A 611 8.50 -16.18 28.23
CA CYS A 611 7.90 -14.96 28.74
C CYS A 611 6.74 -15.25 29.71
N ARG A 612 6.58 -14.42 30.75
CA ARG A 612 5.45 -14.49 31.70
C ARG A 612 4.18 -13.84 31.14
N HIS A 613 4.33 -12.77 30.37
CA HIS A 613 3.25 -12.07 29.69
C HIS A 613 3.62 -11.83 28.22
N ILE A 614 2.63 -11.72 27.34
CA ILE A 614 2.83 -11.42 25.92
C ILE A 614 2.02 -10.19 25.50
N LEU A 615 2.68 -9.28 24.80
CA LEU A 615 2.04 -8.16 24.11
C LEU A 615 2.38 -8.28 22.61
N SER A 616 1.38 -8.40 21.75
CA SER A 616 1.65 -8.77 20.34
C SER A 616 0.89 -7.92 19.33
N THR A 617 1.59 -7.44 18.30
CA THR A 617 0.97 -6.91 17.06
C THR A 617 0.76 -8.01 16.01
N SER A 618 1.34 -9.20 16.22
CA SER A 618 1.22 -10.37 15.35
C SER A 618 0.10 -11.32 15.81
N LEU A 619 -0.70 -11.83 14.86
CA LEU A 619 -1.74 -12.84 15.15
C LEU A 619 -1.12 -14.08 15.81
N HIS A 620 -0.10 -14.69 15.21
CA HIS A 620 0.46 -15.93 15.73
C HIS A 620 1.16 -15.74 17.07
N GLY A 621 1.63 -14.53 17.38
CA GLY A 621 2.09 -14.20 18.73
C GLY A 621 0.98 -14.35 19.77
N LEU A 622 -0.25 -13.92 19.44
CA LEU A 622 -1.42 -14.12 20.29
C LEU A 622 -1.87 -15.58 20.31
N VAL A 623 -2.01 -16.24 19.15
CA VAL A 623 -2.46 -17.65 19.07
C VAL A 623 -1.55 -18.57 19.89
N ILE A 624 -0.22 -18.36 19.82
CA ILE A 624 0.75 -19.14 20.60
C ILE A 624 0.64 -18.79 22.08
N ALA A 625 0.53 -17.52 22.45
CA ALA A 625 0.35 -17.14 23.86
C ALA A 625 -0.90 -17.81 24.45
N GLU A 626 -2.04 -17.75 23.74
CA GLU A 626 -3.29 -18.38 24.17
C GLU A 626 -3.16 -19.90 24.32
N CYS A 627 -2.57 -20.61 23.35
CA CYS A 627 -2.52 -22.07 23.42
C CYS A 627 -1.56 -22.62 24.48
N TYR A 628 -0.49 -21.88 24.82
CA TYR A 628 0.40 -22.21 25.94
C TYR A 628 -0.06 -21.62 27.28
N GLY A 629 -1.23 -20.95 27.33
CA GLY A 629 -1.77 -20.36 28.56
C GLY A 629 -0.92 -19.21 29.11
N ILE A 630 -0.25 -18.46 28.24
CA ILE A 630 0.54 -17.28 28.61
C ILE A 630 -0.38 -16.05 28.59
N PRO A 631 -0.51 -15.31 29.70
CA PRO A 631 -1.30 -14.09 29.73
C PRO A 631 -0.92 -13.11 28.63
N SER A 632 -1.90 -12.69 27.82
CA SER A 632 -1.64 -11.91 26.63
C SER A 632 -2.62 -10.75 26.39
N ALA A 633 -2.18 -9.75 25.62
CA ALA A 633 -3.06 -8.71 25.07
C ALA A 633 -2.62 -8.32 23.65
N TRP A 634 -3.59 -7.86 22.85
CA TRP A 634 -3.29 -7.28 21.54
C TRP A 634 -2.64 -5.90 21.69
N PHE A 635 -1.51 -5.68 21.01
CA PHE A 635 -0.84 -4.38 21.04
C PHE A 635 -1.38 -3.49 19.92
N ALA A 636 -2.38 -2.68 20.20
CA ALA A 636 -2.99 -1.83 19.17
C ALA A 636 -2.04 -0.70 18.76
N THR A 637 -2.03 -0.31 17.48
CA THR A 637 -1.12 0.73 16.97
C THR A 637 -1.66 2.17 17.05
N TYR A 638 -2.60 2.40 17.95
CA TYR A 638 -3.27 3.67 18.24
C TYR A 638 -3.59 3.73 19.73
N GLY A 639 -3.92 4.91 20.25
CA GLY A 639 -4.16 5.16 21.68
C GLY A 639 -2.99 5.89 22.33
N GLN A 640 -3.13 6.20 23.61
CA GLN A 640 -2.24 7.03 24.41
C GLN A 640 -1.55 6.26 25.55
N GLY A 641 -1.59 4.92 25.52
CA GLY A 641 -0.98 4.06 26.53
C GLY A 641 -1.98 3.49 27.54
N GLU A 642 -3.20 3.18 27.10
CA GLU A 642 -4.28 2.66 27.93
C GLU A 642 -4.67 1.23 27.58
N GLY A 643 -5.09 0.48 28.61
CA GLY A 643 -5.76 -0.81 28.43
C GLY A 643 -7.22 -0.64 28.01
N ARG A 644 -7.67 -1.38 27.00
CA ARG A 644 -9.06 -1.35 26.50
C ARG A 644 -9.55 -2.75 26.17
N GLU A 645 -10.84 -2.96 26.41
CA GLU A 645 -11.57 -4.14 25.94
C GLU A 645 -12.34 -3.76 24.67
N LEU A 646 -11.92 -4.29 23.53
CA LEU A 646 -12.44 -3.95 22.20
C LEU A 646 -13.54 -4.93 21.80
N LYS A 647 -14.67 -4.42 21.32
CA LYS A 647 -15.77 -5.25 20.81
C LYS A 647 -15.42 -5.76 19.41
N LEU A 648 -15.49 -7.07 19.19
CA LEU A 648 -15.11 -7.71 17.93
C LEU A 648 -16.25 -7.80 16.92
N ASP A 649 -17.49 -7.69 17.39
CA ASP A 649 -18.71 -7.57 16.60
C ASP A 649 -18.97 -6.14 16.10
N ASP A 650 -18.27 -5.15 16.67
CA ASP A 650 -18.27 -3.76 16.22
C ASP A 650 -17.21 -3.54 15.12
N ASP A 651 -17.66 -3.26 13.89
CA ASP A 651 -16.75 -3.03 12.77
C ASP A 651 -16.05 -1.64 12.83
N GLU A 652 -16.51 -0.71 13.69
CA GLU A 652 -15.84 0.59 13.94
C GLU A 652 -14.61 0.44 14.84
N GLU A 653 -14.56 -0.60 15.68
CA GLU A 653 -13.36 -0.88 16.47
C GLU A 653 -12.21 -1.23 15.54
N LYS A 654 -11.07 -0.57 15.71
CA LYS A 654 -9.90 -0.77 14.83
C LYS A 654 -9.14 -2.01 15.30
N VAL A 655 -9.59 -3.20 14.93
CA VAL A 655 -8.90 -4.47 15.21
C VAL A 655 -8.40 -5.08 13.91
N ASP A 656 -7.18 -5.61 13.90
CA ASP A 656 -6.67 -6.32 12.74
C ASP A 656 -7.62 -7.48 12.36
N HIS A 657 -8.02 -7.54 11.09
CA HIS A 657 -9.03 -8.49 10.62
C HIS A 657 -8.66 -9.96 10.93
N ARG A 658 -7.36 -10.28 10.99
CA ARG A 658 -6.85 -11.63 11.27
C ARG A 658 -7.06 -12.01 12.73
N VAL A 659 -6.81 -11.05 13.63
CA VAL A 659 -7.03 -11.17 15.06
C VAL A 659 -8.52 -11.25 15.35
N ARG A 660 -9.33 -10.35 14.76
CA ARG A 660 -10.80 -10.37 14.89
C ARG A 660 -11.38 -11.72 14.46
N ASP A 661 -10.98 -12.22 13.30
CA ASP A 661 -11.49 -13.48 12.74
C ASP A 661 -11.14 -14.69 13.64
N PHE A 662 -9.91 -14.78 14.13
CA PHE A 662 -9.50 -15.85 15.05
C PHE A 662 -10.31 -15.84 16.35
N TYR A 663 -10.37 -14.71 17.05
CA TYR A 663 -11.06 -14.64 18.35
C TYR A 663 -12.58 -14.86 18.21
N LEU A 664 -13.22 -14.32 17.16
CA LEU A 664 -14.61 -14.65 16.86
C LEU A 664 -14.81 -16.15 16.57
N GLY A 665 -13.87 -16.79 15.87
CA GLY A 665 -13.87 -18.23 15.63
C GLY A 665 -13.72 -19.06 16.91
N ALA A 666 -13.00 -18.53 17.89
CA ALA A 666 -12.87 -19.11 19.23
C ALA A 666 -14.06 -18.79 20.16
N GLY A 667 -15.10 -18.09 19.67
CA GLY A 667 -16.28 -17.71 20.45
C GLY A 667 -16.09 -16.48 21.34
N VAL A 668 -15.00 -15.72 21.15
CA VAL A 668 -14.72 -14.49 21.90
C VAL A 668 -15.25 -13.29 21.15
N THR A 669 -16.06 -12.47 21.84
CA THR A 669 -16.65 -11.24 21.29
C THR A 669 -15.94 -9.98 21.75
N ARG A 670 -15.03 -10.08 22.73
CA ARG A 670 -14.30 -8.95 23.31
C ARG A 670 -12.83 -9.27 23.46
N LEU A 671 -11.97 -8.41 22.93
CA LEU A 671 -10.51 -8.58 22.92
C LEU A 671 -9.84 -7.58 23.86
N ASN A 672 -9.03 -8.09 24.79
CA ASN A 672 -8.17 -7.24 25.60
C ASN A 672 -7.01 -6.70 24.75
N ALA A 673 -6.87 -5.38 24.74
CA ALA A 673 -5.83 -4.67 24.02
C ALA A 673 -5.13 -3.65 24.91
N PHE A 674 -3.85 -3.42 24.63
CA PHE A 674 -3.13 -2.25 25.12
C PHE A 674 -2.92 -1.29 23.95
N CYS A 675 -3.51 -0.10 24.05
CA CYS A 675 -3.63 0.87 22.98
C CYS A 675 -2.55 1.95 23.12
N LEU A 676 -1.51 1.87 22.29
CA LEU A 676 -0.44 2.85 22.23
C LEU A 676 -0.13 3.19 20.77
N GLU A 677 -0.01 4.45 20.42
CA GLU A 677 0.40 4.87 19.08
C GLU A 677 1.86 4.50 18.75
N ARG A 678 2.23 4.53 17.46
CA ARG A 678 3.53 4.01 16.99
C ARG A 678 4.75 4.78 17.52
N ARG A 679 4.59 6.07 17.83
CA ARG A 679 5.66 7.00 18.22
C ARG A 679 5.60 7.44 19.69
N ALA A 680 4.70 6.87 20.47
CA ALA A 680 4.64 7.10 21.90
C ALA A 680 5.59 6.16 22.64
N LYS A 681 6.11 6.59 23.79
CA LYS A 681 6.96 5.76 24.65
C LYS A 681 6.06 4.81 25.47
N PRO A 682 6.46 3.54 25.64
CA PRO A 682 5.67 2.58 26.40
C PRO A 682 5.82 2.79 27.91
N GLU A 683 4.72 2.62 28.64
CA GLU A 683 4.73 2.39 30.08
C GLU A 683 4.51 0.90 30.34
N TRP A 684 5.60 0.14 30.36
CA TRP A 684 5.55 -1.34 30.39
C TRP A 684 4.80 -1.90 31.59
N ASP A 685 4.93 -1.29 32.76
CA ASP A 685 4.26 -1.75 33.98
C ASP A 685 2.73 -1.63 33.83
N LYS A 686 2.21 -0.56 33.20
CA LYS A 686 0.78 -0.42 32.89
C LYS A 686 0.28 -1.51 31.95
N ALA A 687 1.08 -1.88 30.95
CA ALA A 687 0.71 -2.94 30.01
C ALA A 687 0.67 -4.31 30.72
N ILE A 688 1.65 -4.59 31.58
CA ILE A 688 1.71 -5.82 32.38
C ILE A 688 0.53 -5.88 33.35
N ASP A 689 0.26 -4.80 34.09
CA ASP A 689 -0.84 -4.72 35.05
C ASP A 689 -2.20 -4.91 34.35
N TRP A 690 -2.37 -4.33 33.16
CA TRP A 690 -3.56 -4.55 32.34
C TRP A 690 -3.73 -6.02 31.97
N ILE A 691 -2.68 -6.69 31.49
CA ILE A 691 -2.73 -8.11 31.14
C ILE A 691 -3.09 -8.94 32.38
N LYS A 692 -2.43 -8.70 33.52
CA LYS A 692 -2.69 -9.39 34.80
C LYS A 692 -4.14 -9.22 35.26
N ALA A 693 -4.69 -8.02 35.13
CA ALA A 693 -6.06 -7.73 35.55
C ALA A 693 -7.11 -8.40 34.64
N THR A 694 -6.86 -8.41 33.32
CA THR A 694 -7.93 -8.66 32.32
C THR A 694 -7.83 -9.99 31.60
N TRP A 695 -6.63 -10.56 31.42
CA TRP A 695 -6.49 -11.80 30.66
C TRP A 695 -7.10 -12.98 31.44
N ARG A 696 -7.82 -13.83 30.71
CA ARG A 696 -8.35 -15.10 31.20
C ARG A 696 -8.06 -16.16 30.14
N PRO A 697 -7.75 -17.41 30.52
CA PRO A 697 -7.51 -18.47 29.55
C PRO A 697 -8.67 -18.62 28.56
N LEU A 698 -8.33 -18.73 27.28
CA LEU A 698 -9.30 -18.91 26.22
C LEU A 698 -10.09 -20.22 26.38
N THR A 699 -11.41 -20.12 26.51
CA THR A 699 -12.32 -21.27 26.53
C THR A 699 -12.63 -21.74 25.10
N TYR A 700 -11.65 -22.30 24.41
CA TYR A 700 -11.76 -22.83 23.05
C TYR A 700 -11.24 -24.27 22.97
N SER A 701 -12.04 -25.18 22.39
CA SER A 701 -11.63 -26.57 22.13
C SER A 701 -11.25 -26.76 20.66
N PRO A 702 -10.00 -27.13 20.33
CA PRO A 702 -9.59 -27.38 18.96
C PRO A 702 -9.97 -28.79 18.45
N GLN A 703 -10.80 -29.56 19.16
CA GLN A 703 -11.16 -30.92 18.77
C GLN A 703 -11.91 -30.97 17.43
N ALA A 704 -12.91 -30.12 17.23
CA ALA A 704 -13.64 -30.06 15.96
C ALA A 704 -12.71 -29.68 14.79
N LEU A 705 -11.77 -28.76 15.03
CA LEU A 705 -10.73 -28.40 14.05
C LEU A 705 -9.84 -29.61 13.73
N PHE A 706 -9.38 -30.36 14.74
CA PHE A 706 -8.57 -31.57 14.55
C PHE A 706 -9.32 -32.66 13.78
N GLU A 707 -10.59 -32.91 14.14
CA GLU A 707 -11.44 -33.89 13.46
C GLU A 707 -11.66 -33.54 11.99
N ALA A 708 -11.82 -32.24 11.69
CA ALA A 708 -11.92 -31.71 10.33
C ALA A 708 -10.64 -31.82 9.50
N PHE A 709 -9.48 -32.18 10.08
CA PHE A 709 -8.24 -32.35 9.31
C PHE A 709 -8.43 -33.40 8.17
N PRO A 710 -8.17 -33.04 6.90
CA PRO A 710 -8.66 -33.80 5.74
C PRO A 710 -7.83 -35.03 5.35
N LEU A 711 -6.70 -35.28 6.03
CA LEU A 711 -5.84 -36.42 5.77
C LEU A 711 -5.99 -37.48 6.88
N PRO A 712 -5.60 -38.74 6.61
CA PRO A 712 -5.42 -39.72 7.68
C PRO A 712 -4.50 -39.17 8.76
N LYS A 713 -4.98 -39.18 10.00
CA LYS A 713 -4.25 -38.71 11.18
C LYS A 713 -3.35 -39.85 11.66
N ALA A 714 -2.08 -39.54 11.91
CA ALA A 714 -1.11 -40.47 12.50
C ALA A 714 -1.12 -40.43 14.04
N VAL A 715 -1.96 -39.57 14.60
CA VAL A 715 -2.04 -39.26 16.02
C VAL A 715 -3.50 -39.21 16.45
N GLU A 716 -3.75 -39.50 17.71
CA GLU A 716 -5.06 -39.33 18.36
C GLU A 716 -5.11 -37.97 19.06
N PHE A 717 -6.30 -37.35 19.12
CA PHE A 717 -6.46 -36.02 19.73
C PHE A 717 -6.01 -36.00 21.21
N GLU A 718 -6.33 -37.06 21.96
CA GLU A 718 -6.01 -37.18 23.39
C GLU A 718 -4.51 -37.42 23.67
N ALA A 719 -3.75 -37.90 22.68
CA ALA A 719 -2.33 -38.17 22.87
C ALA A 719 -1.54 -36.86 23.05
N THR A 720 -0.62 -36.81 24.03
CA THR A 720 0.30 -35.68 24.24
C THR A 720 1.59 -36.16 24.90
N PRO A 721 2.78 -35.87 24.34
CA PRO A 721 2.99 -35.22 23.05
C PRO A 721 2.65 -36.16 21.88
N TRP A 722 2.27 -35.60 20.73
CA TRP A 722 2.11 -36.30 19.48
C TRP A 722 3.45 -36.85 18.99
N PRO A 723 3.55 -38.18 18.76
CA PRO A 723 4.80 -38.79 18.29
C PRO A 723 5.01 -38.44 16.82
N VAL A 724 5.97 -37.55 16.54
CA VAL A 724 6.39 -37.24 15.16
C VAL A 724 7.81 -37.72 14.96
N GLU A 725 8.00 -38.61 13.99
CA GLU A 725 9.33 -39.12 13.68
C GLU A 725 10.27 -37.97 13.25
N PRO A 726 11.47 -37.84 13.83
CA PRO A 726 12.39 -36.74 13.51
C PRO A 726 12.71 -36.62 12.01
N LYS A 727 12.66 -37.74 11.28
CA LYS A 727 12.90 -37.79 9.83
C LYS A 727 11.84 -37.00 9.04
N VAL A 728 10.60 -36.95 9.53
CA VAL A 728 9.50 -36.22 8.89
C VAL A 728 9.74 -34.71 8.97
N LEU A 729 10.16 -34.21 10.14
CA LEU A 729 10.47 -32.80 10.35
C LEU A 729 11.75 -32.37 9.62
N LYS A 730 12.78 -33.22 9.61
CA LYS A 730 14.03 -32.99 8.85
C LYS A 730 13.80 -32.96 7.34
N ALA A 731 12.75 -33.61 6.85
CA ALA A 731 12.41 -33.62 5.43
C ALA A 731 11.65 -32.35 4.98
N LEU A 732 11.21 -31.50 5.92
CA LEU A 732 10.59 -30.22 5.60
C LEU A 732 11.59 -29.30 4.91
N LYS A 733 11.16 -28.75 3.78
CA LYS A 733 11.87 -27.70 3.05
C LYS A 733 11.02 -26.47 3.11
N PHE A 734 11.43 -25.50 3.93
CA PHE A 734 10.70 -24.28 4.23
C PHE A 734 10.95 -23.18 3.22
#